data_AF-A0A923ZN10-F1
#
_entry.id   AF-A0A923ZN10-F1
#
_cell.length_a   1.000
_cell.length_b   1.000
_cell.length_c   1.000
_cell.angle_alpha   90.00
_cell.angle_beta   90.00
_cell.angle_gamma   90.00
#
_symmetry.space_group_name_H-M   'P 1'
#
loop_
_entity.id
_entity.type
_entity.pdbx_description
1 polymer ?
#
loop_
_entity_poly.entity_id
_entity_poly.type
_entity_poly.pdbx_seq_one_letter_code
_entity_poly.pdbx_strand_id
1 'polypeptide(L)'
;MKFSVNGESVEATPAAGQVLRTVLRDLGQFDVKKGCDSGDCGSCTVLLDGEPIHSCILPAHRLEGAAITTVSGLGSPEHPHPLQQSFVDAAGFQCGFCTAGMIVTASTFTEQDLGDLPRLLKSNICRCTGYRSIRDAICGTSNTQTPASGEAAGQSVRAPAGLRIATGEEEFTLDFRTTGLLHLSVLKSPHAHARILSIDTSRALAAEGVHAVFTHRDSPATLFSTGRHEMRTDDPDDTLVLDPVLRFIGQRVAAVVADSVAIAQRALALIEVEYEVLPGVFDPELARQPGAPLLHSDKGSDQRVAAPERNVLAEMHGEMGDVDAAIAAADAVATGTWQTQRVNHAAIETHATRGWLDSDGRLVLRTSSQVPYLVRDELCHIFDLEPERLRVFTARVGGGFGGKQELFTEDLVTLAVLRTGRPVQYEFTREDEFTLASPRHPIRVSVTLAATSDGTLTALAVDELVDTGAYGNHGVGVMFHSVHESISVYRCANKRVDAESVYTNNLPSGAFRGYGLGQVIFAIESAMDELARTLGMDPFELRRRNVVVPGDDMVVVEPHAETDLLYGSYGLDQCLDLVQGALAGFPSAGSSAVSSAVSSAPDPEWRFGTGMALAMIASLPPRGHYADATVTLLASGDFEIGVGTVEFGSGTTTVHAQLVASALGTTVDRVRIRQSDTDVVKYDTGAFGSAGVVVAGKALLAAAEKLRALMLERAYSLGADSEGRGGGPAGLISDEVGGGPTDLVSDEVVEGGGVRIGDRHFAAEELLSAGPLTASGRHDGTPRTVAFNVHGFRVAVNPATGEVRILQSVQAADAGTVLNPEQLRGQIEGA
;
A
#
# COMPACT_ATOMS: atom_id res chain seq x y z
N MET A 1 -27.54 -25.12 19.41
CA MET A 1 -26.46 -25.23 20.41
C MET A 1 -26.36 -23.93 21.18
N LYS A 2 -26.04 -23.98 22.47
CA LYS A 2 -25.97 -22.78 23.33
C LYS A 2 -24.55 -22.54 23.81
N PHE A 3 -24.12 -21.28 23.76
CA PHE A 3 -22.81 -20.81 24.24
C PHE A 3 -22.91 -19.35 24.64
N SER A 4 -21.83 -18.72 25.11
CA SER A 4 -21.81 -17.28 25.36
C SER A 4 -20.73 -16.57 24.56
N VAL A 5 -21.04 -15.37 24.06
CA VAL A 5 -20.08 -14.46 23.43
C VAL A 5 -20.07 -13.17 24.24
N ASN A 6 -18.91 -12.77 24.75
CA ASN A 6 -18.73 -11.55 25.55
C ASN A 6 -19.71 -11.47 26.73
N GLY A 7 -20.01 -12.62 27.35
CA GLY A 7 -20.94 -12.75 28.47
C GLY A 7 -22.42 -12.87 28.09
N GLU A 8 -22.79 -12.68 26.82
CA GLU A 8 -24.17 -12.82 26.34
C GLU A 8 -24.44 -14.24 25.85
N SER A 9 -25.56 -14.83 26.28
CA SER A 9 -25.95 -16.17 25.81
C SER A 9 -26.47 -16.12 24.38
N VAL A 10 -25.91 -16.98 23.53
CA VAL A 10 -26.25 -17.12 22.13
C VAL A 10 -26.74 -18.53 21.85
N GLU A 11 -27.79 -18.64 21.04
CA GLU A 11 -28.24 -19.89 20.45
C GLU A 11 -28.02 -19.84 18.94
N ALA A 12 -27.25 -20.80 18.40
CA ALA A 12 -26.99 -20.92 16.98
C ALA A 12 -27.19 -22.35 16.49
N THR A 13 -27.38 -22.52 15.18
CA THR A 13 -27.41 -23.83 14.52
C THR A 13 -26.36 -23.84 13.40
N PRO A 14 -25.10 -24.18 13.71
CA PRO A 14 -24.05 -24.14 12.71
C PRO A 14 -24.27 -25.15 11.58
N ALA A 15 -23.91 -24.76 10.37
CA ALA A 15 -23.89 -25.65 9.22
C ALA A 15 -22.75 -26.68 9.32
N ALA A 16 -22.88 -27.79 8.58
CA ALA A 16 -21.80 -28.76 8.47
C ALA A 16 -20.53 -28.12 7.90
N GLY A 17 -19.38 -28.36 8.56
CA GLY A 17 -18.09 -27.78 8.17
C GLY A 17 -17.88 -26.32 8.60
N GLN A 18 -18.86 -25.66 9.22
CA GLN A 18 -18.72 -24.29 9.69
C GLN A 18 -17.74 -24.20 10.88
N VAL A 19 -16.95 -23.13 10.92
CA VAL A 19 -15.96 -22.84 11.96
C VAL A 19 -16.41 -21.69 12.86
N LEU A 20 -15.83 -21.59 14.06
CA LEU A 20 -16.19 -20.58 15.06
C LEU A 20 -16.16 -19.16 14.48
N ARG A 21 -15.10 -18.78 13.75
CA ARG A 21 -15.00 -17.45 13.13
C ARG A 21 -16.22 -17.12 12.29
N THR A 22 -16.64 -18.04 11.42
CA THR A 22 -17.78 -17.81 10.52
C THR A 22 -19.07 -17.65 11.30
N VAL A 23 -19.30 -18.48 12.34
CA VAL A 23 -20.47 -18.33 13.22
C VAL A 23 -20.48 -16.96 13.91
N LEU A 24 -19.35 -16.52 14.47
CA LEU A 24 -19.23 -15.22 15.12
C LEU A 24 -19.56 -14.07 14.16
N ARG A 25 -19.02 -14.11 12.93
CA ARG A 25 -19.29 -13.08 11.91
C ARG A 25 -20.74 -13.10 11.41
N ASP A 26 -21.38 -14.27 11.30
CA ASP A 26 -22.82 -14.37 10.99
C ASP A 26 -23.69 -13.76 12.10
N LEU A 27 -23.21 -13.85 13.35
CA LEU A 27 -23.78 -13.17 14.52
C LEU A 27 -23.39 -11.69 14.62
N GLY A 28 -22.67 -11.14 13.63
CA GLY A 28 -22.29 -9.73 13.57
C GLY A 28 -21.07 -9.34 14.39
N GLN A 29 -20.32 -10.31 14.91
CA GLN A 29 -19.05 -10.08 15.61
C GLN A 29 -17.92 -9.92 14.57
N PHE A 30 -17.85 -8.73 13.97
CA PHE A 30 -16.86 -8.40 12.93
C PHE A 30 -15.50 -7.99 13.48
N ASP A 31 -15.40 -7.83 14.80
CA ASP A 31 -14.14 -7.64 15.53
C ASP A 31 -13.24 -8.88 15.44
N VAL A 32 -13.79 -10.04 15.08
CA VAL A 32 -13.05 -11.24 14.67
C VAL A 32 -12.78 -11.23 13.16
N LYS A 33 -11.51 -11.02 12.79
CA LYS A 33 -11.10 -10.81 11.40
C LYS A 33 -10.90 -12.11 10.62
N LYS A 34 -11.10 -12.08 9.30
CA LYS A 34 -10.78 -13.18 8.38
C LYS A 34 -9.54 -12.81 7.56
N GLY A 35 -8.46 -13.60 7.70
CA GLY A 35 -7.19 -13.37 6.99
C GLY A 35 -6.73 -14.58 6.19
N CYS A 36 -5.97 -15.49 6.83
CA CYS A 36 -5.41 -16.68 6.15
C CYS A 36 -6.41 -17.84 5.95
N ASP A 37 -7.39 -17.98 6.86
CA ASP A 37 -8.29 -19.15 6.95
C ASP A 37 -7.59 -20.51 7.16
N SER A 38 -6.31 -20.52 7.55
CA SER A 38 -5.48 -21.71 7.77
C SER A 38 -4.94 -21.85 9.20
N GLY A 39 -5.16 -20.84 10.05
CA GLY A 39 -4.63 -20.82 11.41
C GLY A 39 -3.20 -20.27 11.53
N ASP A 40 -2.70 -19.56 10.53
CA ASP A 40 -1.32 -19.03 10.54
C ASP A 40 -1.21 -17.58 11.04
N CYS A 41 -2.17 -16.71 10.69
CA CYS A 41 -2.01 -15.25 10.87
C CYS A 41 -2.44 -14.69 12.24
N GLY A 42 -3.24 -15.42 13.03
CA GLY A 42 -3.71 -14.97 14.34
C GLY A 42 -4.73 -13.83 14.36
N SER A 43 -5.13 -13.25 13.22
CA SER A 43 -6.07 -12.11 13.21
C SER A 43 -7.50 -12.47 13.65
N CYS A 44 -7.83 -13.77 13.66
CA CYS A 44 -9.11 -14.29 14.13
C CYS A 44 -9.07 -14.78 15.59
N THR A 45 -8.03 -14.45 16.36
CA THR A 45 -7.87 -14.96 17.71
C THR A 45 -9.00 -14.49 18.63
N VAL A 46 -9.56 -15.43 19.38
CA VAL A 46 -10.56 -15.22 20.45
C VAL A 46 -10.10 -16.00 21.69
N LEU A 47 -10.59 -15.65 22.87
CA LEU A 47 -10.45 -16.52 24.04
C LEU A 47 -11.59 -17.53 24.03
N LEU A 48 -11.27 -18.81 24.09
CA LEU A 48 -12.21 -19.90 24.34
C LEU A 48 -11.97 -20.41 25.76
N ASP A 49 -12.93 -20.20 26.65
CA ASP A 49 -12.84 -20.54 28.07
C ASP A 49 -11.57 -19.96 28.75
N GLY A 50 -11.16 -18.77 28.30
CA GLY A 50 -9.98 -18.04 28.80
C GLY A 50 -8.68 -18.28 28.00
N GLU A 51 -8.64 -19.27 27.11
CA GLU A 51 -7.43 -19.61 26.35
C GLU A 51 -7.46 -19.04 24.93
N PRO A 52 -6.35 -18.44 24.44
CA PRO A 52 -6.31 -17.84 23.11
C PRO A 52 -6.28 -18.93 22.03
N ILE A 53 -7.23 -18.88 21.10
CA ILE A 53 -7.35 -19.83 20.00
C ILE A 53 -7.60 -19.16 18.66
N HIS A 54 -7.17 -19.80 17.58
CA HIS A 54 -7.50 -19.37 16.23
C HIS A 54 -8.90 -19.87 15.84
N SER A 55 -9.89 -18.96 15.88
CA SER A 55 -11.29 -19.31 15.62
C SER A 55 -11.57 -19.85 14.21
N CYS A 56 -10.67 -19.65 13.24
CA CYS A 56 -10.81 -20.14 11.87
C CYS A 56 -10.64 -21.67 11.73
N ILE A 57 -9.97 -22.33 12.67
CA ILE A 57 -9.72 -23.78 12.62
C ILE A 57 -10.49 -24.55 13.69
N LEU A 58 -11.34 -23.88 14.47
CA LEU A 58 -12.20 -24.53 15.46
C LEU A 58 -13.56 -24.87 14.83
N PRO A 59 -13.95 -26.15 14.75
CA PRO A 59 -15.28 -26.52 14.27
C PRO A 59 -16.39 -25.98 15.18
N ALA A 60 -17.40 -25.36 14.59
CA ALA A 60 -18.47 -24.68 15.33
C ALA A 60 -19.31 -25.62 16.21
N HIS A 61 -19.39 -26.91 15.89
CA HIS A 61 -20.13 -27.89 16.71
C HIS A 61 -19.47 -28.17 18.07
N ARG A 62 -18.25 -27.67 18.32
CA ARG A 62 -17.54 -27.83 19.59
C ARG A 62 -17.85 -26.74 20.62
N LEU A 63 -18.71 -25.79 20.29
CA LEU A 63 -18.97 -24.61 21.12
C LEU A 63 -20.02 -24.82 22.22
N GLU A 64 -20.70 -25.98 22.32
CA GLU A 64 -21.79 -26.16 23.29
C GLU A 64 -21.27 -25.94 24.73
N GLY A 65 -21.87 -24.98 25.43
CA GLY A 65 -21.50 -24.58 26.78
C GLY A 65 -20.23 -23.71 26.89
N ALA A 66 -19.56 -23.39 25.79
CA ALA A 66 -18.31 -22.63 25.82
C ALA A 66 -18.52 -21.13 26.05
N ALA A 67 -17.53 -20.49 26.67
CA ALA A 67 -17.45 -19.04 26.79
C ALA A 67 -16.43 -18.47 25.81
N ILE A 68 -16.87 -17.56 24.95
CA ILE A 68 -16.03 -16.89 23.95
C ILE A 68 -15.89 -15.42 24.33
N THR A 69 -14.66 -14.93 24.38
CA THR A 69 -14.34 -13.50 24.51
C THR A 69 -13.60 -13.04 23.27
N THR A 70 -14.18 -12.09 22.55
CA THR A 70 -13.55 -11.40 21.42
C THR A 70 -12.85 -10.13 21.91
N VAL A 71 -12.24 -9.35 21.01
CA VAL A 71 -11.56 -8.11 21.42
C VAL A 71 -12.54 -7.08 22.00
N SER A 72 -13.77 -7.00 21.47
CA SER A 72 -14.82 -6.12 22.03
C SER A 72 -15.30 -6.58 23.41
N GLY A 73 -15.14 -7.87 23.73
CA GLY A 73 -15.40 -8.40 25.07
C GLY A 73 -14.37 -7.99 26.13
N LEU A 74 -13.21 -7.47 25.73
CA LEU A 74 -12.19 -6.93 26.65
C LEU A 74 -12.50 -5.49 27.09
N GLY A 75 -13.10 -4.69 26.21
CA GLY A 75 -13.39 -3.28 26.45
C GLY A 75 -13.92 -2.56 25.21
N SER A 76 -14.49 -1.37 25.41
CA SER A 76 -15.06 -0.50 24.37
C SER A 76 -14.24 0.80 24.22
N PRO A 77 -14.46 1.64 23.19
CA PRO A 77 -13.76 2.92 23.07
C PRO A 77 -13.95 3.84 24.27
N GLU A 78 -15.11 3.80 24.93
CA GLU A 78 -15.39 4.61 26.13
C GLU A 78 -14.74 4.03 27.39
N HIS A 79 -14.59 2.70 27.46
CA HIS A 79 -14.01 1.98 28.58
C HIS A 79 -13.02 0.93 28.07
N PRO A 80 -11.86 1.35 27.54
CA PRO A 80 -10.92 0.43 26.94
C PRO A 80 -10.23 -0.40 28.02
N HIS A 81 -9.97 -1.67 27.70
CA HIS A 81 -9.03 -2.49 28.44
C HIS A 81 -7.65 -1.80 28.46
N PRO A 82 -6.86 -1.88 29.55
CA PRO A 82 -5.54 -1.24 29.62
C PRO A 82 -4.65 -1.57 28.43
N LEU A 83 -4.63 -2.83 27.98
CA LEU A 83 -3.88 -3.24 26.79
C LEU A 83 -4.38 -2.58 25.50
N GLN A 84 -5.69 -2.37 25.33
CA GLN A 84 -6.23 -1.66 24.17
C GLN A 84 -5.71 -0.21 24.15
N GLN A 85 -5.73 0.45 25.31
CA GLN A 85 -5.18 1.79 25.47
C GLN A 85 -3.67 1.82 25.20
N SER A 86 -2.89 0.85 25.70
CA SER A 86 -1.46 0.75 25.44
C SER A 86 -1.14 0.59 23.95
N PHE A 87 -1.94 -0.16 23.19
CA PHE A 87 -1.79 -0.25 21.73
C PHE A 87 -2.02 1.10 21.03
N VAL A 88 -2.96 1.92 21.52
CA VAL A 88 -3.16 3.28 20.99
C VAL A 88 -1.99 4.19 21.35
N ASP A 89 -1.55 4.15 22.61
CA ASP A 89 -0.49 5.02 23.14
C ASP A 89 0.88 4.73 22.52
N ALA A 90 1.15 3.48 22.19
CA ALA A 90 2.40 3.04 21.55
C ALA A 90 2.41 3.15 20.02
N ALA A 91 1.29 3.56 19.39
CA ALA A 91 1.06 3.37 17.96
C ALA A 91 1.31 1.90 17.53
N GLY A 92 0.80 0.95 18.31
CA GLY A 92 0.96 -0.51 18.15
C GLY A 92 0.27 -1.11 16.93
N PHE A 93 -0.09 -0.31 15.92
CA PHE A 93 -0.71 -0.74 14.69
C PHE A 93 -0.46 0.26 13.55
N GLN A 94 -0.72 -0.18 12.32
CA GLN A 94 -0.80 0.66 11.13
C GLN A 94 -2.16 0.49 10.44
N CYS A 95 -2.31 -0.55 9.61
CA CYS A 95 -3.60 -0.84 8.99
C CYS A 95 -4.66 -1.25 10.03
N GLY A 96 -4.24 -1.88 11.13
CA GLY A 96 -5.12 -2.27 12.24
C GLY A 96 -5.77 -3.64 12.10
N PHE A 97 -5.64 -4.31 10.95
CA PHE A 97 -6.39 -5.56 10.68
C PHE A 97 -5.98 -6.71 11.60
N CYS A 98 -4.69 -6.86 11.92
CA CYS A 98 -4.21 -7.90 12.83
C CYS A 98 -4.39 -7.52 14.32
N THR A 99 -4.74 -6.27 14.63
CA THR A 99 -4.64 -5.70 15.98
C THR A 99 -5.60 -6.37 16.97
N ALA A 100 -6.83 -6.69 16.53
CA ALA A 100 -7.80 -7.40 17.37
C ALA A 100 -7.23 -8.73 17.90
N GLY A 101 -6.74 -9.59 17.00
CA GLY A 101 -6.16 -10.88 17.38
C GLY A 101 -4.87 -10.76 18.19
N MET A 102 -4.03 -9.75 17.89
CA MET A 102 -2.84 -9.41 18.68
C MET A 102 -3.21 -9.06 20.13
N ILE A 103 -4.17 -8.15 20.33
CA ILE A 103 -4.60 -7.71 21.66
C ILE A 103 -5.22 -8.87 22.43
N VAL A 104 -6.09 -9.66 21.81
CA VAL A 104 -6.69 -10.83 22.48
C VAL A 104 -5.62 -11.80 22.95
N THR A 105 -4.64 -12.12 22.10
CA THR A 105 -3.53 -13.00 22.49
C THR A 105 -2.72 -12.39 23.63
N ALA A 106 -2.31 -11.13 23.50
CA ALA A 106 -1.48 -10.48 24.49
C ALA A 106 -2.22 -10.20 25.81
N SER A 107 -3.57 -10.21 25.82
CA SER A 107 -4.35 -10.06 27.05
C SER A 107 -4.16 -11.21 28.04
N THR A 108 -3.61 -12.34 27.59
CA THR A 108 -3.33 -13.50 28.44
C THR A 108 -1.88 -13.54 28.94
N PHE A 109 -1.04 -12.58 28.56
CA PHE A 109 0.36 -12.55 28.96
C PHE A 109 0.53 -12.05 30.40
N THR A 110 1.55 -12.57 31.07
CA THR A 110 2.00 -12.17 32.39
C THR A 110 3.34 -11.42 32.32
N GLU A 111 3.80 -10.84 33.43
CA GLU A 111 5.12 -10.18 33.47
C GLU A 111 6.28 -11.12 33.09
N GLN A 112 6.14 -12.43 33.34
CA GLN A 112 7.15 -13.43 33.01
C GLN A 112 7.27 -13.68 31.49
N ASP A 113 6.19 -13.40 30.75
CA ASP A 113 6.10 -13.63 29.31
C ASP A 113 6.79 -12.53 28.48
N LEU A 114 6.94 -11.33 29.05
CA LEU A 114 7.48 -10.15 28.35
C LEU A 114 8.92 -10.34 27.83
N GLY A 115 9.68 -11.27 28.42
CA GLY A 115 11.04 -11.60 27.98
C GLY A 115 11.12 -12.44 26.70
N ASP A 116 10.01 -13.02 26.23
CA ASP A 116 9.98 -14.00 25.14
C ASP A 116 8.82 -13.77 24.14
N LEU A 117 8.50 -12.49 23.92
CA LEU A 117 7.45 -12.07 22.99
C LEU A 117 7.60 -12.63 21.56
N PRO A 118 8.81 -12.74 20.95
CA PRO A 118 8.95 -13.33 19.62
C PRO A 118 8.40 -14.75 19.52
N ARG A 119 8.59 -15.60 20.54
CA ARG A 119 8.04 -16.96 20.56
C ARG A 119 6.53 -16.94 20.77
N LEU A 120 6.04 -16.11 21.69
CA LEU A 120 4.61 -16.05 22.04
C LEU A 120 3.76 -15.45 20.91
N LEU A 121 4.31 -14.53 20.13
CA LEU A 121 3.65 -13.87 19.01
C LEU A 121 3.90 -14.56 17.66
N LYS A 122 4.58 -15.71 17.62
CA LYS A 122 4.93 -16.40 16.35
C LYS A 122 3.74 -16.71 15.44
N SER A 123 2.55 -16.80 16.02
CA SER A 123 1.28 -17.11 15.36
C SER A 123 0.39 -15.87 15.15
N ASN A 124 0.89 -14.68 15.46
CA ASN A 124 0.24 -13.40 15.20
C ASN A 124 1.06 -12.61 14.17
N ILE A 125 0.60 -12.61 12.93
CA ILE A 125 1.35 -12.03 11.82
C ILE A 125 0.94 -10.57 11.62
N CYS A 126 1.93 -9.66 11.63
CA CYS A 126 1.77 -8.28 11.21
C CYS A 126 2.65 -8.01 9.99
N ARG A 127 2.04 -7.53 8.90
CA ARG A 127 2.78 -7.16 7.68
C ARG A 127 3.22 -5.69 7.65
N CYS A 128 2.77 -4.87 8.60
CA CYS A 128 2.93 -3.41 8.54
C CYS A 128 3.99 -2.85 9.51
N THR A 129 4.10 -3.35 10.74
CA THR A 129 4.76 -2.59 11.83
C THR A 129 6.22 -2.96 12.10
N GLY A 130 6.73 -4.05 11.52
CA GLY A 130 8.03 -4.60 11.93
C GLY A 130 8.07 -5.05 13.40
N TYR A 131 6.90 -5.23 14.04
CA TYR A 131 6.70 -5.68 15.44
C TYR A 131 7.19 -4.77 16.56
N ARG A 132 8.02 -3.73 16.32
CA ARG A 132 8.55 -2.90 17.40
C ARG A 132 7.42 -2.20 18.18
N SER A 133 6.54 -1.46 17.51
CA SER A 133 5.47 -0.73 18.21
C SER A 133 4.46 -1.65 18.90
N ILE A 134 4.29 -2.88 18.40
CA ILE A 134 3.47 -3.92 19.05
C ILE A 134 4.13 -4.38 20.36
N ARG A 135 5.44 -4.63 20.34
CA ARG A 135 6.19 -4.96 21.55
C ARG A 135 6.13 -3.80 22.55
N ASP A 136 6.34 -2.58 22.08
CA ASP A 136 6.28 -1.37 22.91
C ASP A 136 4.90 -1.23 23.58
N ALA A 137 3.80 -1.51 22.85
CA ALA A 137 2.45 -1.56 23.39
C ALA A 137 2.28 -2.60 24.50
N ILE A 138 2.72 -3.85 24.26
CA ILE A 138 2.61 -4.95 25.24
C ILE A 138 3.43 -4.65 26.50
N CYS A 139 4.56 -3.96 26.34
CA CYS A 139 5.43 -3.53 27.45
C CYS A 139 5.00 -2.20 28.09
N GLY A 140 3.89 -1.58 27.68
CA GLY A 140 3.37 -0.35 28.27
C GLY A 140 4.16 0.92 27.95
N THR A 141 4.88 0.95 26.83
CA THR A 141 5.59 2.15 26.35
C THR A 141 4.64 3.06 25.57
N SER A 142 4.69 4.37 25.82
CA SER A 142 3.94 5.37 25.05
C SER A 142 4.84 6.02 24.01
N ASN A 143 4.44 5.97 22.75
CA ASN A 143 5.14 6.58 21.61
C ASN A 143 4.37 7.76 21.00
N THR A 144 3.17 8.04 21.52
CA THR A 144 2.29 9.12 21.06
C THR A 144 2.15 10.25 22.08
N GLN A 145 1.68 11.40 21.60
CA GLN A 145 1.49 12.61 22.40
C GLN A 145 0.26 13.42 21.97
N THR A 146 -0.17 14.32 22.85
CA THR A 146 -1.26 15.27 22.59
C THR A 146 -0.65 16.67 22.43
N PRO A 147 -0.52 17.19 21.20
CA PRO A 147 0.07 18.50 20.96
C PRO A 147 -0.88 19.64 21.35
N ALA A 148 -0.33 20.84 21.51
CA ALA A 148 -1.12 22.06 21.66
C ALA A 148 -1.84 22.41 20.34
N SER A 149 -2.83 23.31 20.44
CA SER A 149 -3.59 23.80 19.28
C SER A 149 -2.65 24.42 18.24
N GLY A 150 -2.79 24.02 16.97
CA GLY A 150 -1.92 24.50 15.89
C GLY A 150 -0.55 23.81 15.79
N GLU A 151 -0.11 23.05 16.80
CA GLU A 151 1.23 22.46 16.85
C GLU A 151 1.24 20.95 16.50
N ALA A 152 0.25 20.49 15.74
CA ALA A 152 0.08 19.06 15.46
C ALA A 152 1.12 18.49 14.48
N ALA A 153 1.47 19.21 13.42
CA ALA A 153 2.48 18.75 12.45
C ALA A 153 3.88 18.60 13.09
N GLY A 154 4.59 17.52 12.76
CA GLY A 154 5.90 17.19 13.34
C GLY A 154 5.84 16.42 14.66
N GLN A 155 4.64 16.19 15.20
CA GLN A 155 4.41 15.50 16.47
C GLN A 155 3.90 14.07 16.24
N SER A 156 4.22 13.14 17.15
CA SER A 156 3.71 11.75 17.10
C SER A 156 2.29 11.68 17.66
N VAL A 157 1.30 12.22 16.95
CA VAL A 157 -0.09 12.21 17.42
C VAL A 157 -0.73 10.83 17.25
N ARG A 158 -1.69 10.51 18.12
CA ARG A 158 -2.50 9.28 18.02
C ARG A 158 -3.30 9.25 16.73
N ALA A 159 -3.48 8.06 16.16
CA ALA A 159 -4.36 7.88 15.02
C ALA A 159 -5.83 8.15 15.41
N PRO A 160 -6.60 8.90 14.61
CA PRO A 160 -8.01 9.22 14.93
C PRO A 160 -8.90 7.99 15.15
N ALA A 161 -8.62 6.88 14.47
CA ALA A 161 -9.34 5.62 14.61
C ALA A 161 -8.77 4.69 15.71
N GLY A 162 -7.82 5.16 16.53
CA GLY A 162 -7.00 4.27 17.34
C GLY A 162 -7.76 3.39 18.32
N LEU A 163 -8.68 3.97 19.10
CA LEU A 163 -9.50 3.19 20.03
C LEU A 163 -10.43 2.22 19.29
N ARG A 164 -11.09 2.66 18.21
CA ARG A 164 -11.95 1.79 17.40
C ARG A 164 -11.17 0.61 16.79
N ILE A 165 -9.93 0.80 16.40
CA ILE A 165 -9.06 -0.29 15.92
C ILE A 165 -8.71 -1.25 17.08
N ALA A 166 -8.30 -0.71 18.22
CA ALA A 166 -7.89 -1.50 19.36
C ALA A 166 -9.04 -2.30 19.99
N THR A 167 -10.27 -1.80 19.90
CA THR A 167 -11.49 -2.46 20.41
C THR A 167 -12.20 -3.29 19.34
N GLY A 168 -11.73 -3.26 18.10
CA GLY A 168 -12.28 -4.02 16.98
C GLY A 168 -13.56 -3.44 16.34
N GLU A 169 -13.93 -2.21 16.70
CA GLU A 169 -15.08 -1.48 16.17
C GLU A 169 -14.82 -0.74 14.84
N GLU A 170 -13.55 -0.55 14.46
CA GLU A 170 -13.23 0.00 13.15
C GLU A 170 -13.56 -1.02 12.05
N GLU A 171 -14.43 -0.62 11.12
CA GLU A 171 -14.85 -1.48 10.03
C GLU A 171 -13.78 -1.59 8.93
N PHE A 172 -13.52 -2.81 8.48
CA PHE A 172 -12.78 -3.10 7.25
C PHE A 172 -13.73 -3.43 6.10
N THR A 173 -13.22 -3.87 4.95
CA THR A 173 -13.98 -3.97 3.69
C THR A 173 -15.31 -4.71 3.83
N LEU A 174 -15.32 -5.85 4.53
CA LEU A 174 -16.48 -6.74 4.65
C LEU A 174 -17.12 -6.77 6.05
N ASP A 175 -16.74 -5.84 6.93
CA ASP A 175 -17.19 -5.79 8.32
C ASP A 175 -18.52 -5.03 8.47
N PHE A 176 -19.54 -5.50 7.75
CA PHE A 176 -20.91 -4.98 7.85
C PHE A 176 -21.93 -6.03 7.43
N ARG A 177 -23.16 -5.91 7.91
CA ARG A 177 -24.26 -6.84 7.56
C ARG A 177 -24.93 -6.42 6.25
N THR A 178 -25.34 -7.41 5.46
CA THR A 178 -26.15 -7.20 4.26
C THR A 178 -27.20 -8.29 4.16
N THR A 179 -28.47 -7.88 4.04
CA THR A 179 -29.60 -8.80 3.89
C THR A 179 -29.65 -9.37 2.47
N GLY A 180 -29.87 -10.68 2.33
CA GLY A 180 -30.03 -11.32 1.03
C GLY A 180 -28.75 -11.40 0.18
N LEU A 181 -27.60 -11.27 0.84
CA LEU A 181 -26.27 -11.31 0.23
C LEU A 181 -26.03 -12.62 -0.53
N LEU A 182 -25.58 -12.50 -1.78
CA LEU A 182 -25.06 -13.61 -2.59
C LEU A 182 -23.54 -13.64 -2.55
N HIS A 183 -22.97 -14.81 -2.79
CA HIS A 183 -21.53 -15.07 -2.74
C HIS A 183 -21.03 -15.58 -4.09
N LEU A 184 -19.93 -14.99 -4.56
CA LEU A 184 -19.27 -15.36 -5.80
C LEU A 184 -18.09 -16.31 -5.52
N SER A 185 -17.86 -17.27 -6.42
CA SER A 185 -16.63 -18.08 -6.48
C SER A 185 -16.21 -18.31 -7.92
N VAL A 186 -14.90 -18.44 -8.16
CA VAL A 186 -14.32 -18.51 -9.51
C VAL A 186 -13.73 -19.89 -9.79
N LEU A 187 -14.04 -20.43 -10.96
CA LEU A 187 -13.39 -21.60 -11.53
C LEU A 187 -12.09 -21.15 -12.18
N LYS A 188 -10.98 -21.74 -11.75
CA LYS A 188 -9.63 -21.37 -12.17
C LYS A 188 -9.11 -22.31 -13.26
N SER A 189 -8.31 -21.77 -14.19
CA SER A 189 -7.67 -22.55 -15.24
C SER A 189 -6.66 -23.53 -14.62
N PRO A 190 -6.74 -24.84 -14.96
CA PRO A 190 -5.70 -25.79 -14.60
C PRO A 190 -4.50 -25.77 -15.58
N HIS A 191 -4.58 -24.98 -16.66
CA HIS A 191 -3.59 -24.94 -17.73
C HIS A 191 -2.88 -23.58 -17.79
N ALA A 192 -1.56 -23.62 -18.04
CA ALA A 192 -0.75 -22.43 -18.23
C ALA A 192 -1.00 -21.74 -19.58
N HIS A 193 -1.43 -22.47 -20.60
CA HIS A 193 -1.83 -21.88 -21.88
C HIS A 193 -2.88 -22.79 -22.53
N ALA A 194 -4.10 -22.29 -22.75
CA ALA A 194 -5.17 -23.06 -23.36
C ALA A 194 -6.25 -22.17 -23.99
N ARG A 195 -6.97 -22.68 -24.98
CA ARG A 195 -8.19 -22.06 -25.51
C ARG A 195 -9.40 -22.88 -25.07
N ILE A 196 -10.46 -22.22 -24.62
CA ILE A 196 -11.74 -22.87 -24.34
C ILE A 196 -12.41 -23.24 -25.67
N LEU A 197 -12.60 -24.54 -25.91
CA LEU A 197 -13.36 -25.04 -27.07
C LEU A 197 -14.86 -25.06 -26.78
N SER A 198 -15.23 -25.57 -25.60
CA SER A 198 -16.60 -25.62 -25.14
C SER A 198 -16.66 -25.49 -23.61
N ILE A 199 -17.78 -24.95 -23.11
CA ILE A 199 -18.06 -24.82 -21.69
C ILE A 199 -19.55 -25.07 -21.46
N ASP A 200 -19.86 -26.06 -20.63
CA ASP A 200 -21.22 -26.41 -20.19
C ASP A 200 -21.41 -26.05 -18.71
N THR A 201 -22.35 -25.14 -18.47
CA THR A 201 -22.72 -24.64 -17.14
C THR A 201 -24.10 -25.12 -16.69
N SER A 202 -24.78 -25.95 -17.50
CA SER A 202 -26.19 -26.33 -17.29
C SER A 202 -26.43 -27.00 -15.93
N ARG A 203 -25.54 -27.89 -15.52
CA ARG A 203 -25.59 -28.59 -14.22
C ARG A 203 -25.35 -27.65 -13.04
N ALA A 204 -24.41 -26.71 -13.19
CA ALA A 204 -24.13 -25.70 -12.17
C ALA A 204 -25.32 -24.73 -12.01
N LEU A 205 -25.91 -24.26 -13.10
CA LEU A 205 -27.09 -23.39 -13.10
C LEU A 205 -28.32 -24.06 -12.50
N ALA A 206 -28.48 -25.38 -12.68
CA ALA A 206 -29.60 -26.14 -12.13
C ALA A 206 -29.43 -26.49 -10.63
N ALA A 207 -28.25 -26.24 -10.04
CA ALA A 207 -27.99 -26.58 -8.65
C ALA A 207 -28.77 -25.66 -7.69
N GLU A 208 -29.33 -26.24 -6.62
CA GLU A 208 -30.10 -25.50 -5.63
C GLU A 208 -29.26 -24.39 -4.96
N GLY A 209 -29.80 -23.18 -4.93
CA GLY A 209 -29.16 -22.00 -4.36
C GLY A 209 -28.16 -21.28 -5.27
N VAL A 210 -27.98 -21.73 -6.53
CA VAL A 210 -27.23 -21.00 -7.55
C VAL A 210 -28.15 -20.01 -8.27
N HIS A 211 -27.68 -18.77 -8.43
CA HIS A 211 -28.44 -17.66 -9.03
C HIS A 211 -27.90 -17.22 -10.39
N ALA A 212 -26.59 -17.37 -10.61
CA ALA A 212 -25.97 -17.06 -11.90
C ALA A 212 -24.66 -17.84 -12.09
N VAL A 213 -24.33 -18.13 -13.34
CA VAL A 213 -23.01 -18.63 -13.77
C VAL A 213 -22.57 -17.78 -14.97
N PHE A 214 -21.38 -17.20 -14.87
CA PHE A 214 -20.78 -16.35 -15.91
C PHE A 214 -19.60 -17.07 -16.56
N THR A 215 -19.48 -16.90 -17.86
CA THR A 215 -18.37 -17.41 -18.69
C THR A 215 -17.83 -16.28 -19.58
N HIS A 216 -16.84 -16.57 -20.42
CA HIS A 216 -16.38 -15.62 -21.45
C HIS A 216 -17.50 -15.13 -22.39
N ARG A 217 -18.64 -15.83 -22.47
CA ARG A 217 -19.81 -15.42 -23.26
C ARG A 217 -20.62 -14.28 -22.62
N ASP A 218 -20.46 -14.09 -21.31
CA ASP A 218 -21.11 -13.05 -20.52
C ASP A 218 -20.19 -11.84 -20.28
N SER A 219 -18.89 -11.98 -20.61
CA SER A 219 -17.91 -10.90 -20.48
C SER A 219 -18.19 -9.78 -21.47
N PRO A 220 -18.10 -8.50 -21.05
CA PRO A 220 -17.93 -7.39 -21.99
C PRO A 220 -16.74 -7.67 -22.92
N ALA A 221 -16.84 -7.20 -24.16
CA ALA A 221 -15.79 -7.33 -25.17
C ALA A 221 -14.68 -6.27 -25.02
N THR A 222 -14.90 -5.29 -24.14
CA THR A 222 -13.96 -4.20 -23.86
C THR A 222 -12.70 -4.73 -23.21
N LEU A 223 -11.56 -4.53 -23.87
CA LEU A 223 -10.25 -4.83 -23.31
C LEU A 223 -9.85 -3.75 -22.29
N PHE A 224 -9.13 -4.19 -21.26
CA PHE A 224 -8.60 -3.33 -20.21
C PHE A 224 -7.29 -3.88 -19.62
N SER A 225 -6.69 -3.15 -18.68
CA SER A 225 -5.62 -3.64 -17.78
C SER A 225 -6.16 -3.81 -16.35
N THR A 226 -5.75 -4.82 -15.60
CA THR A 226 -6.06 -4.84 -14.16
C THR A 226 -5.30 -3.75 -13.40
N GLY A 227 -4.08 -3.40 -13.86
CA GLY A 227 -3.26 -2.33 -13.31
C GLY A 227 -3.91 -0.96 -13.48
N ARG A 228 -3.95 -0.18 -12.41
CA ARG A 228 -4.58 1.15 -12.39
C ARG A 228 -3.52 2.23 -12.27
N HIS A 229 -3.64 3.25 -13.11
CA HIS A 229 -2.75 4.42 -13.14
C HIS A 229 -3.60 5.68 -13.32
N GLU A 230 -3.02 6.84 -13.04
CA GLU A 230 -3.68 8.11 -13.37
C GLU A 230 -3.99 8.19 -14.86
N MET A 231 -3.02 7.86 -15.71
CA MET A 231 -3.29 7.65 -17.12
C MET A 231 -3.64 6.19 -17.38
N ARG A 232 -4.92 5.98 -17.64
CA ARG A 232 -5.50 4.69 -17.99
C ARG A 232 -4.77 3.93 -19.12
N THR A 233 -4.05 4.64 -19.99
CA THR A 233 -3.35 4.06 -21.15
C THR A 233 -1.90 3.68 -20.90
N ASP A 234 -1.40 3.80 -19.66
CA ASP A 234 -0.02 3.44 -19.30
C ASP A 234 0.27 1.95 -19.41
N ASP A 235 -0.75 1.13 -19.16
CA ASP A 235 -0.71 -0.31 -19.37
C ASP A 235 -1.43 -0.67 -20.68
N PRO A 236 -1.08 -1.83 -21.28
CA PRO A 236 -1.79 -2.38 -22.43
C PRO A 236 -3.21 -2.82 -22.04
N ASP A 237 -4.15 -2.70 -22.97
CA ASP A 237 -5.48 -3.29 -22.82
C ASP A 237 -5.46 -4.74 -23.32
N ASP A 238 -4.91 -5.64 -22.52
CA ASP A 238 -4.71 -7.04 -22.88
C ASP A 238 -5.63 -8.02 -22.14
N THR A 239 -6.45 -7.51 -21.20
CA THR A 239 -7.30 -8.29 -20.31
C THR A 239 -8.79 -8.19 -20.67
N LEU A 240 -9.51 -9.30 -20.48
CA LEU A 240 -10.97 -9.37 -20.45
C LEU A 240 -11.45 -9.80 -19.06
N VAL A 241 -12.71 -9.48 -18.71
CA VAL A 241 -13.29 -9.90 -17.41
C VAL A 241 -13.27 -11.43 -17.30
N LEU A 242 -13.69 -12.13 -18.37
CA LEU A 242 -13.50 -13.57 -18.54
C LEU A 242 -13.02 -13.83 -19.98
N ASP A 243 -11.76 -14.25 -20.14
CA ASP A 243 -11.13 -14.44 -21.45
C ASP A 243 -11.34 -15.89 -21.96
N PRO A 244 -11.64 -16.11 -23.25
CA PRO A 244 -11.69 -17.46 -23.84
C PRO A 244 -10.31 -18.12 -23.99
N VAL A 245 -9.22 -17.37 -23.90
CA VAL A 245 -7.83 -17.88 -23.92
C VAL A 245 -7.20 -17.70 -22.55
N LEU A 246 -6.77 -18.81 -21.97
CA LEU A 246 -6.12 -18.91 -20.67
C LEU A 246 -4.62 -18.85 -20.88
N ARG A 247 -3.93 -17.98 -20.14
CA ARG A 247 -2.50 -17.66 -20.31
C ARG A 247 -1.65 -17.92 -19.07
N PHE A 248 -2.27 -18.36 -17.96
CA PHE A 248 -1.57 -18.85 -16.77
C PHE A 248 -2.45 -19.80 -15.94
N ILE A 249 -1.82 -20.63 -15.10
CA ILE A 249 -2.53 -21.48 -14.13
C ILE A 249 -3.13 -20.58 -13.05
N GLY A 250 -4.44 -20.68 -12.83
CA GLY A 250 -5.15 -19.80 -11.91
C GLY A 250 -6.12 -18.87 -12.61
N GLN A 251 -5.93 -18.55 -13.90
CA GLN A 251 -6.76 -17.59 -14.63
C GLN A 251 -8.26 -17.90 -14.52
N ARG A 252 -9.08 -16.84 -14.44
CA ARG A 252 -10.54 -16.91 -14.32
C ARG A 252 -11.17 -17.57 -15.57
N VAL A 253 -11.81 -18.72 -15.41
CA VAL A 253 -12.52 -19.45 -16.49
C VAL A 253 -14.02 -19.15 -16.46
N ALA A 254 -14.62 -19.20 -15.27
CA ALA A 254 -16.04 -18.97 -15.03
C ALA A 254 -16.26 -18.48 -13.59
N ALA A 255 -17.39 -17.82 -13.33
CA ALA A 255 -17.78 -17.39 -11.99
C ALA A 255 -19.18 -17.87 -11.65
N VAL A 256 -19.39 -18.38 -10.43
CA VAL A 256 -20.70 -18.81 -9.91
C VAL A 256 -21.14 -17.89 -8.79
N VAL A 257 -22.41 -17.48 -8.81
CA VAL A 257 -23.06 -16.69 -7.75
C VAL A 257 -24.13 -17.53 -7.08
N ALA A 258 -24.06 -17.67 -5.76
CA ALA A 258 -24.96 -18.54 -4.98
C ALA A 258 -25.32 -17.96 -3.59
N ASP A 259 -26.25 -18.59 -2.87
CA ASP A 259 -26.66 -18.18 -1.52
C ASP A 259 -25.56 -18.32 -0.46
N SER A 260 -24.49 -19.09 -0.74
CA SER A 260 -23.31 -19.19 0.13
C SER A 260 -22.07 -19.55 -0.67
N VAL A 261 -20.89 -19.22 -0.13
CA VAL A 261 -19.59 -19.62 -0.69
C VAL A 261 -19.52 -21.14 -0.91
N ALA A 262 -20.03 -21.93 0.04
CA ALA A 262 -20.01 -23.38 -0.05
C ALA A 262 -20.87 -23.93 -1.20
N ILE A 263 -22.02 -23.30 -1.49
CA ILE A 263 -22.86 -23.67 -2.66
C ILE A 263 -22.14 -23.27 -3.94
N ALA A 264 -21.60 -22.05 -4.01
CA ALA A 264 -20.87 -21.56 -5.18
C ALA A 264 -19.70 -22.50 -5.53
N GLN A 265 -18.86 -22.85 -4.55
CA GLN A 265 -17.74 -23.78 -4.71
C GLN A 265 -18.15 -25.17 -5.18
N ARG A 266 -19.23 -25.75 -4.62
CA ARG A 266 -19.74 -27.05 -5.09
C ARG A 266 -20.25 -26.98 -6.53
N ALA A 267 -20.87 -25.87 -6.91
CA ALA A 267 -21.37 -25.66 -8.26
C ALA A 267 -20.25 -25.46 -9.29
N LEU A 268 -19.08 -24.93 -8.91
CA LEU A 268 -17.90 -24.88 -9.80
C LEU A 268 -17.50 -26.28 -10.30
N ALA A 269 -17.59 -27.29 -9.44
CA ALA A 269 -17.26 -28.68 -9.79
C ALA A 269 -18.26 -29.34 -10.76
N LEU A 270 -19.39 -28.68 -11.05
CA LEU A 270 -20.40 -29.13 -12.00
C LEU A 270 -20.23 -28.50 -13.39
N ILE A 271 -19.28 -27.58 -13.55
CA ILE A 271 -18.96 -26.94 -14.83
C ILE A 271 -18.01 -27.86 -15.60
N GLU A 272 -18.38 -28.20 -16.83
CA GLU A 272 -17.56 -29.03 -17.72
C GLU A 272 -16.94 -28.12 -18.78
N VAL A 273 -15.60 -28.15 -18.89
CA VAL A 273 -14.85 -27.30 -19.81
C VAL A 273 -13.93 -28.16 -20.67
N GLU A 274 -14.02 -27.97 -21.98
CA GLU A 274 -13.12 -28.58 -22.96
C GLU A 274 -12.06 -27.57 -23.38
N TYR A 275 -10.79 -27.95 -23.28
CA TYR A 275 -9.65 -27.11 -23.59
C TYR A 275 -8.85 -27.65 -24.78
N GLU A 276 -8.43 -26.75 -25.66
CA GLU A 276 -7.27 -26.96 -26.52
C GLU A 276 -6.03 -26.44 -25.77
N VAL A 277 -5.16 -27.33 -25.29
CA VAL A 277 -3.92 -26.92 -24.61
C VAL A 277 -2.92 -26.40 -25.63
N LEU A 278 -2.40 -25.21 -25.39
CA LEU A 278 -1.48 -24.50 -26.27
C LEU A 278 -0.04 -24.57 -25.72
N PRO A 279 1.01 -24.43 -26.56
CA PRO A 279 2.39 -24.33 -26.09
C PRO A 279 2.60 -23.07 -25.24
N GLY A 280 3.20 -23.20 -24.06
CA GLY A 280 3.56 -22.06 -23.20
C GLY A 280 5.06 -21.77 -23.16
N VAL A 281 5.42 -20.57 -22.72
CA VAL A 281 6.80 -20.12 -22.49
C VAL A 281 6.91 -19.44 -21.12
N PHE A 282 7.90 -19.82 -20.32
CA PHE A 282 8.00 -19.41 -18.90
C PHE A 282 9.31 -18.69 -18.56
N ASP A 283 10.28 -18.75 -19.46
CA ASP A 283 11.53 -18.01 -19.35
C ASP A 283 11.39 -16.74 -20.19
N PRO A 284 11.53 -15.53 -19.61
CA PRO A 284 11.40 -14.28 -20.36
C PRO A 284 12.44 -14.16 -21.48
N GLU A 285 13.64 -14.76 -21.33
CA GLU A 285 14.65 -14.76 -22.40
C GLU A 285 14.17 -15.55 -23.61
N LEU A 286 13.59 -16.73 -23.37
CA LEU A 286 13.04 -17.55 -24.45
C LEU A 286 11.78 -16.93 -25.06
N ALA A 287 10.97 -16.25 -24.25
CA ALA A 287 9.73 -15.61 -24.71
C ALA A 287 9.97 -14.51 -25.74
N ARG A 288 11.10 -13.79 -25.65
CA ARG A 288 11.49 -12.72 -26.58
C ARG A 288 12.20 -13.14 -27.86
N GLN A 289 12.46 -14.43 -28.02
CA GLN A 289 13.15 -14.98 -29.19
C GLN A 289 12.20 -15.25 -30.36
N PRO A 290 12.66 -15.13 -31.63
CA PRO A 290 11.85 -15.48 -32.79
C PRO A 290 11.29 -16.91 -32.74
N GLY A 291 9.99 -17.06 -32.96
CA GLY A 291 9.31 -18.36 -32.99
C GLY A 291 8.84 -18.88 -31.62
N ALA A 292 9.03 -18.12 -30.55
CA ALA A 292 8.40 -18.40 -29.26
C ALA A 292 6.85 -18.36 -29.38
N PRO A 293 6.11 -19.13 -28.56
CA PRO A 293 4.66 -18.99 -28.47
C PRO A 293 4.27 -17.55 -28.12
N LEU A 294 3.40 -16.95 -28.93
CA LEU A 294 2.91 -15.58 -28.71
C LEU A 294 1.69 -15.60 -27.79
N LEU A 295 1.74 -14.87 -26.67
CA LEU A 295 0.69 -14.89 -25.67
C LEU A 295 -0.58 -14.12 -26.09
N HIS A 296 -0.40 -12.99 -26.77
CA HIS A 296 -1.49 -12.06 -27.12
C HIS A 296 -1.69 -11.94 -28.64
N SER A 297 -1.40 -13.00 -29.40
CA SER A 297 -1.57 -13.04 -30.86
C SER A 297 -3.03 -12.90 -31.34
N ASP A 298 -3.99 -13.07 -30.44
CA ASP A 298 -5.42 -12.86 -30.65
C ASP A 298 -5.88 -11.41 -30.40
N LYS A 299 -5.01 -10.54 -29.87
CA LYS A 299 -5.31 -9.13 -29.58
C LYS A 299 -4.84 -8.22 -30.73
N GLY A 300 -5.45 -7.04 -30.84
CA GLY A 300 -5.12 -6.05 -31.87
C GLY A 300 -3.73 -5.42 -31.71
N SER A 301 -3.20 -4.81 -32.77
CA SER A 301 -1.92 -4.09 -32.71
C SER A 301 -2.01 -2.75 -31.97
N ASP A 302 -3.22 -2.30 -31.65
CA ASP A 302 -3.53 -1.04 -30.95
C ASP A 302 -3.44 -1.14 -29.41
N GLN A 303 -3.08 -2.31 -28.88
CA GLN A 303 -3.00 -2.56 -27.43
C GLN A 303 -1.69 -2.05 -26.78
N ARG A 304 -0.92 -1.20 -27.46
CA ARG A 304 0.26 -0.50 -26.91
C ARG A 304 1.38 -1.43 -26.42
N VAL A 305 1.54 -2.59 -27.06
CA VAL A 305 2.66 -3.52 -26.84
C VAL A 305 3.81 -3.14 -27.79
N ALA A 306 5.03 -2.99 -27.27
CA ALA A 306 6.18 -2.48 -28.03
C ALA A 306 6.58 -3.39 -29.21
N ALA A 307 6.77 -4.69 -28.96
CA ALA A 307 7.07 -5.68 -30.00
C ALA A 307 6.25 -6.97 -29.78
N PRO A 308 4.95 -6.98 -30.18
CA PRO A 308 4.04 -8.10 -29.93
C PRO A 308 4.50 -9.41 -30.59
N GLU A 309 5.25 -9.34 -31.69
CA GLU A 309 5.86 -10.49 -32.36
C GLU A 309 7.02 -11.14 -31.60
N ARG A 310 7.47 -10.50 -30.52
CA ARG A 310 8.51 -10.98 -29.58
C ARG A 310 8.00 -11.04 -28.15
N ASN A 311 6.69 -10.98 -27.87
CA ASN A 311 6.19 -10.90 -26.48
C ASN A 311 6.80 -9.74 -25.65
N VAL A 312 7.43 -8.72 -26.26
CA VAL A 312 8.03 -7.59 -25.54
C VAL A 312 6.96 -6.53 -25.35
N LEU A 313 6.57 -6.33 -24.09
CA LEU A 313 5.61 -5.32 -23.67
C LEU A 313 6.18 -3.92 -23.81
N ALA A 314 7.36 -3.69 -23.25
CA ALA A 314 8.02 -2.40 -23.20
C ALA A 314 9.53 -2.60 -23.37
N GLU A 315 10.19 -1.59 -23.94
CA GLU A 315 11.62 -1.60 -24.14
C GLU A 315 12.20 -0.18 -23.95
N MET A 316 13.43 -0.10 -23.43
CA MET A 316 14.21 1.13 -23.30
C MET A 316 15.67 0.82 -23.61
N HIS A 317 16.20 1.45 -24.67
CA HIS A 317 17.59 1.31 -25.09
C HIS A 317 18.23 2.69 -25.20
N GLY A 318 19.26 2.95 -24.39
CA GLY A 318 19.94 4.24 -24.40
C GLY A 318 21.38 4.16 -23.93
N GLU A 319 22.22 5.05 -24.46
CA GLU A 319 23.62 5.18 -24.11
C GLU A 319 24.03 6.66 -24.05
N MET A 320 24.71 7.04 -22.96
CA MET A 320 25.38 8.32 -22.77
C MET A 320 26.88 8.10 -22.73
N GLY A 321 27.63 8.88 -23.51
CA GLY A 321 29.10 8.74 -23.59
C GLY A 321 29.55 7.56 -24.44
N ASP A 322 30.76 7.04 -24.19
CA ASP A 322 31.30 5.83 -24.81
C ASP A 322 31.61 4.81 -23.72
N VAL A 323 30.62 3.96 -23.42
CA VAL A 323 30.65 3.01 -22.30
C VAL A 323 31.75 1.96 -22.51
N ASP A 324 31.88 1.44 -23.72
CA ASP A 324 32.85 0.37 -24.00
C ASP A 324 34.29 0.90 -23.92
N ALA A 325 34.57 2.11 -24.41
CA ALA A 325 35.87 2.75 -24.25
C ALA A 325 36.18 3.06 -22.78
N ALA A 326 35.19 3.53 -22.02
CA ALA A 326 35.34 3.83 -20.60
C ALA A 326 35.61 2.59 -19.74
N ILE A 327 35.00 1.45 -20.07
CA ILE A 327 35.30 0.15 -19.45
C ILE A 327 36.72 -0.30 -19.81
N ALA A 328 37.10 -0.20 -21.09
CA ALA A 328 38.42 -0.64 -21.55
C ALA A 328 39.59 0.17 -20.94
N ALA A 329 39.35 1.45 -20.61
CA ALA A 329 40.33 2.34 -20.02
C ALA A 329 40.34 2.34 -18.47
N ALA A 330 39.43 1.61 -17.83
CA ALA A 330 39.28 1.62 -16.37
C ALA A 330 40.39 0.84 -15.65
N ASP A 331 40.68 1.23 -14.41
CA ASP A 331 41.65 0.55 -13.54
C ASP A 331 41.01 -0.66 -12.82
N ALA A 332 39.69 -0.63 -12.59
CA ALA A 332 38.92 -1.71 -12.00
C ALA A 332 37.55 -1.85 -12.66
N VAL A 333 37.08 -3.10 -12.79
CA VAL A 333 35.77 -3.43 -13.37
C VAL A 333 35.11 -4.50 -12.51
N ALA A 334 33.82 -4.35 -12.24
CA ALA A 334 32.96 -5.35 -11.62
C ALA A 334 31.78 -5.65 -12.54
N THR A 335 31.57 -6.94 -12.84
CA THR A 335 30.46 -7.42 -13.66
C THR A 335 29.76 -8.58 -12.96
N GLY A 336 28.43 -8.58 -13.00
CA GLY A 336 27.64 -9.70 -12.50
C GLY A 336 26.21 -9.68 -13.04
N THR A 337 25.49 -10.78 -12.81
CA THR A 337 24.06 -10.91 -13.10
C THR A 337 23.36 -11.39 -11.84
N TRP A 338 22.32 -10.67 -11.45
CA TRP A 338 21.49 -10.96 -10.28
C TRP A 338 20.06 -11.19 -10.72
N GLN A 339 19.32 -11.93 -9.90
CA GLN A 339 17.92 -12.22 -10.16
C GLN A 339 17.12 -12.11 -8.87
N THR A 340 15.99 -11.42 -8.93
CA THR A 340 15.02 -11.39 -7.83
C THR A 340 13.86 -12.34 -8.06
N GLN A 341 13.34 -12.91 -6.99
CA GLN A 341 12.18 -13.79 -7.01
C GLN A 341 10.85 -13.02 -7.19
N ARG A 342 9.80 -13.79 -7.49
CA ARG A 342 8.41 -13.34 -7.44
C ARG A 342 7.96 -13.23 -5.97
N VAL A 343 7.63 -12.04 -5.50
CA VAL A 343 7.26 -11.78 -4.09
C VAL A 343 5.80 -11.33 -3.99
N ASN A 344 5.01 -12.02 -3.18
CA ASN A 344 3.64 -11.62 -2.88
C ASN A 344 3.58 -10.61 -1.72
N HIS A 345 2.63 -9.69 -1.77
CA HIS A 345 2.43 -8.65 -0.76
C HIS A 345 2.13 -9.23 0.62
N ALA A 346 1.38 -10.33 0.64
CA ALA A 346 0.89 -10.99 1.84
C ALA A 346 0.16 -10.03 2.80
N ALA A 347 -0.66 -9.11 2.25
CA ALA A 347 -1.60 -8.33 3.07
C ALA A 347 -2.47 -9.28 3.90
N ILE A 348 -2.81 -8.87 5.12
CA ILE A 348 -3.55 -9.75 6.04
C ILE A 348 -5.02 -9.81 5.63
N GLU A 349 -5.62 -8.68 5.28
CA GLU A 349 -6.93 -8.65 4.61
C GLU A 349 -6.75 -8.98 3.13
N THR A 350 -7.48 -9.99 2.65
CA THR A 350 -7.50 -10.36 1.22
C THR A 350 -8.32 -9.37 0.39
N HIS A 351 -8.19 -9.42 -0.93
CA HIS A 351 -8.98 -8.65 -1.88
C HIS A 351 -10.45 -9.01 -1.73
N ALA A 352 -11.27 -7.98 -1.63
CA ALA A 352 -12.70 -8.15 -1.46
C ALA A 352 -13.49 -6.99 -2.04
N THR A 353 -14.66 -7.31 -2.57
CA THR A 353 -15.66 -6.32 -2.93
C THR A 353 -17.04 -6.84 -2.57
N ARG A 354 -17.88 -5.96 -2.03
CA ARG A 354 -19.33 -6.17 -1.94
C ARG A 354 -20.04 -5.06 -2.71
N GLY A 355 -20.94 -5.44 -3.60
CA GLY A 355 -21.71 -4.53 -4.45
C GLY A 355 -23.21 -4.68 -4.28
N TRP A 356 -23.96 -3.60 -4.49
CA TRP A 356 -25.43 -3.57 -4.47
C TRP A 356 -25.97 -2.40 -5.29
N LEU A 357 -27.28 -2.39 -5.57
CA LEU A 357 -27.98 -1.21 -6.09
C LEU A 357 -28.58 -0.43 -4.93
N ASP A 358 -28.37 0.89 -4.88
CA ASP A 358 -29.00 1.75 -3.88
C ASP A 358 -30.48 2.05 -4.20
N SER A 359 -31.11 2.91 -3.38
CA SER A 359 -32.52 3.27 -3.53
C SER A 359 -32.86 3.96 -4.86
N ASP A 360 -31.88 4.61 -5.49
CA ASP A 360 -32.03 5.30 -6.77
C ASP A 360 -31.61 4.40 -7.96
N GLY A 361 -31.22 3.15 -7.68
CA GLY A 361 -30.75 2.19 -8.67
C GLY A 361 -29.31 2.42 -9.12
N ARG A 362 -28.52 3.22 -8.39
CA ARG A 362 -27.08 3.41 -8.62
C ARG A 362 -26.32 2.18 -8.14
N LEU A 363 -25.34 1.73 -8.91
CA LEU A 363 -24.44 0.66 -8.48
C LEU A 363 -23.48 1.23 -7.43
N VAL A 364 -23.39 0.55 -6.28
CA VAL A 364 -22.49 0.92 -5.18
C VAL A 364 -21.57 -0.25 -4.89
N LEU A 365 -20.26 0.00 -4.88
CA LEU A 365 -19.22 -0.97 -4.51
C LEU A 365 -18.46 -0.49 -3.27
N ARG A 366 -18.45 -1.34 -2.23
CA ARG A 366 -17.48 -1.25 -1.12
C ARG A 366 -16.35 -2.23 -1.39
N THR A 367 -15.14 -1.73 -1.64
CA THR A 367 -13.98 -2.53 -2.05
C THR A 367 -12.77 -2.33 -1.12
N SER A 368 -11.79 -3.22 -1.21
CA SER A 368 -10.49 -3.11 -0.56
C SER A 368 -9.46 -2.29 -1.36
N SER A 369 -9.82 -1.69 -2.49
CA SER A 369 -8.90 -0.99 -3.40
C SER A 369 -8.15 0.21 -2.75
N GLN A 370 -6.94 0.51 -3.22
CA GLN A 370 -6.20 1.74 -2.91
C GLN A 370 -6.64 2.95 -3.76
N VAL A 371 -7.41 2.70 -4.82
CA VAL A 371 -7.66 3.63 -5.93
C VAL A 371 -9.14 3.64 -6.37
N PRO A 372 -10.10 3.95 -5.47
CA PRO A 372 -11.53 3.81 -5.75
C PRO A 372 -12.02 4.64 -6.96
N TYR A 373 -11.42 5.81 -7.22
CA TYR A 373 -11.73 6.64 -8.39
C TYR A 373 -11.30 5.97 -9.70
N LEU A 374 -10.06 5.46 -9.76
CA LEU A 374 -9.56 4.75 -10.94
C LEU A 374 -10.31 3.43 -11.19
N VAL A 375 -10.76 2.77 -10.13
CA VAL A 375 -11.65 1.59 -10.23
C VAL A 375 -13.00 1.97 -10.81
N ARG A 376 -13.64 3.06 -10.32
CA ARG A 376 -14.91 3.55 -10.88
C ARG A 376 -14.77 3.81 -12.37
N ASP A 377 -13.76 4.57 -12.76
CA ASP A 377 -13.59 5.02 -14.13
C ASP A 377 -13.31 3.83 -15.08
N GLU A 378 -12.56 2.83 -14.62
CA GLU A 378 -12.35 1.61 -15.41
C GLU A 378 -13.62 0.76 -15.53
N LEU A 379 -14.40 0.63 -14.48
CA LEU A 379 -15.69 -0.08 -14.55
C LEU A 379 -16.67 0.64 -15.48
N CYS A 380 -16.66 1.97 -15.50
CA CYS A 380 -17.41 2.76 -16.47
C CYS A 380 -17.01 2.44 -17.90
N HIS A 381 -15.70 2.33 -18.17
CA HIS A 381 -15.17 1.92 -19.48
C HIS A 381 -15.55 0.48 -19.84
N ILE A 382 -15.34 -0.49 -18.94
CA ILE A 382 -15.61 -1.91 -19.18
C ILE A 382 -17.09 -2.17 -19.46
N PHE A 383 -17.98 -1.54 -18.68
CA PHE A 383 -19.42 -1.84 -18.68
C PHE A 383 -20.28 -0.77 -19.38
N ASP A 384 -19.68 0.24 -19.99
CA ASP A 384 -20.37 1.37 -20.64
C ASP A 384 -21.37 2.05 -19.68
N LEU A 385 -20.88 2.39 -18.48
CA LEU A 385 -21.66 3.05 -17.43
C LEU A 385 -21.28 4.53 -17.34
N GLU A 386 -22.29 5.39 -17.18
CA GLU A 386 -22.07 6.79 -16.79
C GLU A 386 -21.48 6.85 -15.36
N PRO A 387 -20.47 7.70 -15.09
CA PRO A 387 -19.86 7.82 -13.75
C PRO A 387 -20.86 8.08 -12.62
N GLU A 388 -21.91 8.86 -12.87
CA GLU A 388 -22.95 9.16 -11.87
C GLU A 388 -23.78 7.93 -11.49
N ARG A 389 -23.75 6.87 -12.31
CA ARG A 389 -24.45 5.60 -12.04
C ARG A 389 -23.63 4.62 -11.21
N LEU A 390 -22.39 4.97 -10.84
CA LEU A 390 -21.48 4.12 -10.06
C LEU A 390 -20.84 4.90 -8.91
N ARG A 391 -20.92 4.35 -7.70
CA ARG A 391 -20.17 4.80 -6.53
C ARG A 391 -19.19 3.71 -6.11
N VAL A 392 -17.93 4.07 -5.91
CA VAL A 392 -16.92 3.17 -5.36
C VAL A 392 -16.34 3.82 -4.12
N PHE A 393 -16.30 3.06 -3.02
CA PHE A 393 -15.70 3.55 -1.79
C PHE A 393 -15.05 2.41 -1.01
N THR A 394 -14.22 2.78 -0.04
CA THR A 394 -13.60 1.85 0.89
C THR A 394 -13.92 2.26 2.32
N ALA A 395 -13.95 1.28 3.22
CA ALA A 395 -13.74 1.56 4.64
C ALA A 395 -12.23 1.63 4.90
N ARG A 396 -11.78 1.27 6.10
CA ARG A 396 -10.35 1.03 6.33
C ARG A 396 -9.90 -0.23 5.58
N VAL A 397 -8.70 -0.22 5.01
CA VAL A 397 -8.15 -1.36 4.26
C VAL A 397 -7.02 -2.02 5.05
N GLY A 398 -7.01 -3.35 5.13
CA GLY A 398 -6.09 -4.15 5.92
C GLY A 398 -4.73 -4.39 5.25
N GLY A 399 -4.12 -3.34 4.71
CA GLY A 399 -2.86 -3.36 3.97
C GLY A 399 -3.07 -3.52 2.46
N GLY A 400 -2.25 -2.81 1.67
CA GLY A 400 -2.29 -2.83 0.19
C GLY A 400 -0.92 -3.09 -0.43
N PHE A 401 0.12 -2.39 0.02
CA PHE A 401 1.53 -2.58 -0.40
C PHE A 401 1.76 -2.51 -1.93
N GLY A 402 0.84 -1.92 -2.68
CA GLY A 402 0.81 -1.92 -4.14
C GLY A 402 -0.20 -2.91 -4.74
N GLY A 403 -0.42 -4.08 -4.15
CA GLY A 403 -1.25 -5.14 -4.73
C GLY A 403 -2.72 -4.75 -4.91
N LYS A 404 -3.26 -3.92 -3.99
CA LYS A 404 -4.64 -3.40 -4.06
C LYS A 404 -4.77 -2.16 -4.95
N GLN A 405 -3.77 -1.85 -5.77
CA GLN A 405 -3.88 -0.90 -6.86
C GLN A 405 -4.61 -1.52 -8.06
N GLU A 406 -4.61 -2.84 -8.17
CA GLU A 406 -5.27 -3.55 -9.28
C GLU A 406 -6.77 -3.74 -9.06
N LEU A 407 -7.50 -3.90 -10.17
CA LEU A 407 -8.90 -4.29 -10.22
C LEU A 407 -9.01 -5.82 -10.39
N PHE A 408 -9.57 -6.51 -9.39
CA PHE A 408 -9.63 -7.99 -9.39
C PHE A 408 -10.99 -8.57 -9.05
N THR A 409 -11.66 -7.98 -8.06
CA THR A 409 -12.94 -8.46 -7.54
C THR A 409 -14.11 -7.62 -8.03
N GLU A 410 -13.83 -6.37 -8.38
CA GLU A 410 -14.83 -5.34 -8.68
C GLU A 410 -15.56 -5.58 -10.00
N ASP A 411 -14.88 -6.07 -11.04
CA ASP A 411 -15.46 -6.36 -12.36
C ASP A 411 -16.49 -7.48 -12.27
N LEU A 412 -16.15 -8.59 -11.63
CA LEU A 412 -17.05 -9.73 -11.45
C LEU A 412 -18.23 -9.39 -10.52
N VAL A 413 -18.00 -8.60 -9.46
CA VAL A 413 -19.10 -8.12 -8.61
C VAL A 413 -20.02 -7.19 -9.38
N THR A 414 -19.48 -6.29 -10.20
CA THR A 414 -20.27 -5.40 -11.08
C THR A 414 -21.15 -6.21 -12.02
N LEU A 415 -20.56 -7.16 -12.77
CA LEU A 415 -21.29 -8.06 -13.65
C LEU A 415 -22.40 -8.82 -12.91
N ALA A 416 -22.10 -9.34 -11.72
CA ALA A 416 -23.03 -10.11 -10.92
C ALA A 416 -24.20 -9.28 -10.37
N VAL A 417 -23.94 -8.07 -9.86
CA VAL A 417 -24.99 -7.18 -9.34
C VAL A 417 -25.89 -6.70 -10.48
N LEU A 418 -25.31 -6.28 -11.62
CA LEU A 418 -26.10 -5.84 -12.78
C LEU A 418 -26.97 -6.98 -13.36
N ARG A 419 -26.49 -8.23 -13.32
CA ARG A 419 -27.25 -9.38 -13.79
C ARG A 419 -28.38 -9.79 -12.83
N THR A 420 -28.11 -9.78 -11.53
CA THR A 420 -29.01 -10.36 -10.52
C THR A 420 -29.93 -9.34 -9.88
N GLY A 421 -29.58 -8.05 -9.89
CA GLY A 421 -30.25 -6.99 -9.14
C GLY A 421 -30.14 -7.17 -7.62
N ARG A 422 -29.22 -8.01 -7.13
CA ARG A 422 -29.08 -8.37 -5.71
C ARG A 422 -27.70 -8.00 -5.19
N PRO A 423 -27.52 -7.82 -3.87
CA PRO A 423 -26.19 -7.64 -3.29
C PRO A 423 -25.32 -8.88 -3.51
N VAL A 424 -24.10 -8.69 -3.99
CA VAL A 424 -23.13 -9.76 -4.24
C VAL A 424 -21.79 -9.42 -3.59
N GLN A 425 -21.15 -10.42 -3.00
CA GLN A 425 -19.79 -10.32 -2.49
C GLN A 425 -18.87 -11.30 -3.21
N TYR A 426 -17.68 -10.82 -3.57
CA TYR A 426 -16.53 -11.67 -3.88
C TYR A 426 -15.39 -11.34 -2.92
N GLU A 427 -14.86 -12.36 -2.25
CA GLU A 427 -13.73 -12.27 -1.34
C GLU A 427 -12.72 -13.34 -1.75
N PHE A 428 -11.48 -12.94 -2.00
CA PHE A 428 -10.40 -13.87 -2.30
C PHE A 428 -10.14 -14.77 -1.10
N THR A 429 -9.96 -16.06 -1.36
CA THR A 429 -9.30 -16.94 -0.39
C THR A 429 -7.81 -16.58 -0.30
N ARG A 430 -7.11 -17.04 0.74
CA ARG A 430 -5.64 -16.88 0.80
C ARG A 430 -4.93 -17.58 -0.36
N GLU A 431 -5.48 -18.67 -0.88
CA GLU A 431 -4.94 -19.33 -2.06
C GLU A 431 -5.12 -18.45 -3.31
N ASP A 432 -6.26 -17.78 -3.45
CA ASP A 432 -6.50 -16.84 -4.55
C ASP A 432 -5.52 -15.67 -4.51
N GLU A 433 -5.21 -15.12 -3.32
CA GLU A 433 -4.14 -14.10 -3.17
C GLU A 433 -2.78 -14.54 -3.74
N PHE A 434 -2.46 -15.83 -3.69
CA PHE A 434 -1.18 -16.35 -4.18
C PHE A 434 -1.22 -16.86 -5.61
N THR A 435 -2.41 -17.08 -6.18
CA THR A 435 -2.58 -17.76 -7.48
C THR A 435 -3.35 -16.96 -8.52
N LEU A 436 -3.96 -15.84 -8.12
CA LEU A 436 -4.73 -14.94 -8.99
C LEU A 436 -4.24 -13.49 -8.92
N ALA A 437 -3.96 -12.99 -7.71
CA ALA A 437 -3.47 -11.62 -7.55
C ALA A 437 -2.04 -11.49 -8.08
N SER A 438 -1.67 -10.29 -8.53
CA SER A 438 -0.42 -10.00 -9.23
C SER A 438 0.72 -9.67 -8.26
N PRO A 439 1.68 -10.57 -7.98
CA PRO A 439 2.85 -10.28 -7.14
C PRO A 439 3.88 -9.38 -7.84
N ARG A 440 4.97 -9.04 -7.14
CA ARG A 440 6.10 -8.29 -7.71
C ARG A 440 6.71 -8.98 -8.94
N HIS A 441 7.04 -8.19 -9.97
CA HIS A 441 7.86 -8.59 -11.12
C HIS A 441 9.23 -9.16 -10.72
N PRO A 442 9.55 -10.41 -11.09
CA PRO A 442 10.92 -10.90 -11.13
C PRO A 442 11.72 -10.14 -12.18
N ILE A 443 12.94 -9.72 -11.84
CA ILE A 443 13.85 -9.05 -12.78
C ILE A 443 15.20 -9.75 -12.74
N ARG A 444 15.75 -10.05 -13.91
CA ARG A 444 17.16 -10.42 -14.08
C ARG A 444 17.92 -9.17 -14.50
N VAL A 445 18.94 -8.79 -13.74
CA VAL A 445 19.70 -7.55 -13.93
C VAL A 445 21.17 -7.89 -14.06
N SER A 446 21.78 -7.58 -15.20
CA SER A 446 23.22 -7.62 -15.38
C SER A 446 23.79 -6.22 -15.25
N VAL A 447 24.80 -6.06 -14.39
CA VAL A 447 25.45 -4.77 -14.14
C VAL A 447 26.92 -4.88 -14.47
N THR A 448 27.45 -3.88 -15.17
CA THR A 448 28.89 -3.64 -15.31
C THR A 448 29.22 -2.25 -14.80
N LEU A 449 30.08 -2.19 -13.79
CA LEU A 449 30.64 -0.97 -13.24
C LEU A 449 32.14 -0.91 -13.54
N ALA A 450 32.63 0.26 -13.90
CA ALA A 450 34.04 0.51 -14.11
C ALA A 450 34.47 1.77 -13.36
N ALA A 451 35.69 1.77 -12.81
CA ALA A 451 36.24 2.90 -12.08
C ALA A 451 37.75 3.08 -12.26
N THR A 452 38.21 4.30 -12.01
CA THR A 452 39.62 4.63 -11.80
C THR A 452 40.11 4.09 -10.46
N SER A 453 41.44 4.07 -10.27
CA SER A 453 42.11 3.62 -9.05
C SER A 453 41.76 4.44 -7.80
N ASP A 454 41.29 5.68 -7.97
CA ASP A 454 40.73 6.50 -6.89
C ASP A 454 39.24 6.26 -6.64
N GLY A 455 38.63 5.28 -7.31
CA GLY A 455 37.23 4.89 -7.11
C GLY A 455 36.21 5.78 -7.81
N THR A 456 36.60 6.68 -8.72
CA THR A 456 35.64 7.45 -9.53
C THR A 456 35.02 6.55 -10.61
N LEU A 457 33.70 6.46 -10.69
CA LEU A 457 33.01 5.66 -11.70
C LEU A 457 33.20 6.24 -13.10
N THR A 458 33.74 5.42 -14.01
CA THR A 458 33.92 5.77 -15.42
C THR A 458 32.82 5.20 -16.31
N ALA A 459 32.23 4.06 -15.95
CA ALA A 459 31.09 3.48 -16.66
C ALA A 459 30.09 2.79 -15.71
N LEU A 460 28.80 2.89 -16.04
CA LEU A 460 27.70 2.12 -15.44
C LEU A 460 26.78 1.61 -16.56
N ALA A 461 26.81 0.30 -16.82
CA ALA A 461 25.94 -0.35 -17.79
C ALA A 461 24.99 -1.32 -17.08
N VAL A 462 23.70 -1.25 -17.42
CA VAL A 462 22.65 -2.13 -16.89
C VAL A 462 21.90 -2.76 -18.06
N ASP A 463 21.81 -4.08 -18.04
CA ASP A 463 20.88 -4.88 -18.85
C ASP A 463 19.84 -5.46 -17.90
N GLU A 464 18.56 -5.22 -18.16
CA GLU A 464 17.48 -5.80 -17.38
C GLU A 464 16.43 -6.52 -18.23
N LEU A 465 15.95 -7.63 -17.69
CA LEU A 465 14.87 -8.41 -18.26
C LEU A 465 13.79 -8.66 -17.21
N VAL A 466 12.64 -8.05 -17.41
CA VAL A 466 11.50 -8.08 -16.50
C VAL A 466 10.51 -9.17 -16.95
N ASP A 467 10.12 -10.06 -16.04
CA ASP A 467 9.03 -11.02 -16.26
C ASP A 467 7.70 -10.41 -15.79
N THR A 468 6.88 -9.91 -16.73
CA THR A 468 5.54 -9.37 -16.41
C THR A 468 4.48 -10.47 -16.27
N GLY A 469 4.83 -11.73 -16.52
CA GLY A 469 3.87 -12.84 -16.55
C GLY A 469 2.89 -12.70 -17.71
N ALA A 470 1.70 -13.25 -17.54
CA ALA A 470 0.76 -13.43 -18.64
C ALA A 470 0.05 -12.16 -19.12
N TYR A 471 0.07 -11.08 -18.32
CA TYR A 471 -0.59 -9.81 -18.58
C TYR A 471 0.34 -8.64 -18.23
N GLY A 472 0.14 -7.50 -18.89
CA GLY A 472 1.10 -6.41 -18.94
C GLY A 472 0.92 -5.37 -17.84
N ASN A 473 0.12 -5.70 -16.82
CA ASN A 473 -0.19 -4.83 -15.71
C ASN A 473 1.08 -4.34 -15.01
N HIS A 474 1.19 -3.01 -14.88
CA HIS A 474 2.34 -2.28 -14.33
C HIS A 474 3.69 -2.52 -15.02
N GLY A 475 3.77 -3.36 -16.07
CA GLY A 475 5.05 -3.80 -16.65
C GLY A 475 5.86 -2.67 -17.28
N VAL A 476 5.19 -1.69 -17.89
CA VAL A 476 5.83 -0.48 -18.46
C VAL A 476 6.42 0.40 -17.35
N GLY A 477 5.59 0.74 -16.36
CA GLY A 477 5.99 1.62 -15.27
C GLY A 477 7.06 1.02 -14.36
N VAL A 478 6.98 -0.29 -14.07
CA VAL A 478 7.99 -0.99 -13.25
C VAL A 478 9.34 -0.99 -13.95
N MET A 479 9.38 -1.30 -15.25
CA MET A 479 10.63 -1.25 -16.04
C MET A 479 11.22 0.16 -16.01
N PHE A 480 10.41 1.19 -16.35
CA PHE A 480 10.84 2.59 -16.34
C PHE A 480 11.45 3.03 -15.00
N HIS A 481 10.71 2.87 -13.90
CA HIS A 481 11.20 3.30 -12.57
C HIS A 481 12.39 2.47 -12.09
N SER A 482 12.45 1.19 -12.44
CA SER A 482 13.54 0.34 -11.95
C SER A 482 14.92 0.85 -12.38
N VAL A 483 15.05 1.39 -13.59
CA VAL A 483 16.31 1.94 -14.11
C VAL A 483 16.47 3.44 -13.86
N HIS A 484 15.40 4.22 -13.78
CA HIS A 484 15.50 5.68 -13.64
C HIS A 484 16.21 6.12 -12.35
N GLU A 485 15.62 5.87 -11.19
CA GLU A 485 16.17 6.34 -9.92
C GLU A 485 17.38 5.50 -9.46
N SER A 486 17.41 4.20 -9.79
CA SER A 486 18.53 3.30 -9.44
C SER A 486 19.84 3.68 -10.13
N ILE A 487 19.78 4.25 -11.35
CA ILE A 487 20.96 4.64 -12.13
C ILE A 487 21.32 6.10 -11.90
N SER A 488 20.32 6.98 -11.77
CA SER A 488 20.55 8.42 -11.61
C SER A 488 21.13 8.80 -10.26
N VAL A 489 21.02 7.95 -9.22
CA VAL A 489 21.66 8.20 -7.91
C VAL A 489 23.19 8.24 -7.98
N TYR A 490 23.81 7.66 -9.01
CA TYR A 490 25.26 7.63 -9.19
C TYR A 490 25.72 8.58 -10.31
N ARG A 491 26.68 9.45 -10.01
CA ARG A 491 27.46 10.21 -10.98
C ARG A 491 28.33 9.27 -11.79
N CYS A 492 28.15 9.30 -13.10
CA CYS A 492 29.01 8.60 -14.05
C CYS A 492 28.88 9.25 -15.42
N ALA A 493 30.01 9.49 -16.08
CA ALA A 493 30.05 10.15 -17.38
C ALA A 493 29.57 9.25 -18.53
N ASN A 494 29.66 7.92 -18.37
CA ASN A 494 29.26 6.96 -19.39
C ASN A 494 28.24 5.99 -18.80
N LYS A 495 27.03 5.96 -19.36
CA LYS A 495 25.94 5.12 -18.88
C LYS A 495 25.25 4.42 -20.02
N ARG A 496 24.86 3.16 -19.84
CA ARG A 496 24.05 2.40 -20.81
C ARG A 496 22.92 1.67 -20.11
N VAL A 497 21.73 1.71 -20.70
CA VAL A 497 20.55 0.95 -20.29
C VAL A 497 20.03 0.17 -21.47
N ASP A 498 19.85 -1.13 -21.27
CA ASP A 498 19.08 -2.03 -22.13
C ASP A 498 18.04 -2.71 -21.26
N ALA A 499 16.77 -2.37 -21.42
CA ALA A 499 15.70 -2.84 -20.55
C ALA A 499 14.54 -3.35 -21.39
N GLU A 500 14.07 -4.56 -21.12
CA GLU A 500 12.86 -5.12 -21.74
C GLU A 500 11.94 -5.74 -20.70
N SER A 501 10.64 -5.48 -20.84
CA SER A 501 9.57 -6.15 -20.11
C SER A 501 8.86 -7.14 -21.01
N VAL A 502 8.76 -8.40 -20.58
CA VAL A 502 8.39 -9.53 -21.46
C VAL A 502 7.26 -10.35 -20.88
N TYR A 503 6.28 -10.66 -21.72
CA TYR A 503 5.18 -11.57 -21.41
C TYR A 503 5.65 -13.02 -21.32
N THR A 504 5.18 -13.74 -20.30
CA THR A 504 5.39 -15.19 -20.13
C THR A 504 4.11 -15.86 -19.62
N ASN A 505 4.00 -17.18 -19.65
CA ASN A 505 2.86 -17.90 -19.06
C ASN A 505 2.95 -18.07 -17.53
N ASN A 506 3.85 -17.33 -16.87
CA ASN A 506 3.88 -17.21 -15.42
C ASN A 506 2.68 -16.39 -14.92
N LEU A 507 2.40 -16.47 -13.61
CA LEU A 507 1.42 -15.60 -12.95
C LEU A 507 1.69 -14.12 -13.30
N PRO A 508 0.68 -13.32 -13.67
CA PRO A 508 0.87 -11.89 -13.93
C PRO A 508 1.55 -11.17 -12.78
N SER A 509 2.39 -10.19 -13.10
CA SER A 509 3.10 -9.39 -12.13
C SER A 509 2.46 -8.01 -12.01
N GLY A 510 2.53 -7.38 -10.83
CA GLY A 510 1.84 -6.13 -10.53
C GLY A 510 2.63 -5.19 -9.63
N ALA A 511 2.01 -4.07 -9.26
CA ALA A 511 2.61 -3.07 -8.39
C ALA A 511 2.97 -3.64 -7.02
N PHE A 512 4.20 -3.44 -6.56
CA PHE A 512 4.62 -3.70 -5.18
C PHE A 512 5.46 -2.51 -4.69
N ARG A 513 5.27 -2.08 -3.43
CA ARG A 513 6.12 -1.09 -2.71
C ARG A 513 7.60 -1.13 -3.15
N GLY A 514 8.10 -0.02 -3.68
CA GLY A 514 9.42 0.12 -4.30
C GLY A 514 9.41 0.05 -5.83
N TYR A 515 8.38 -0.56 -6.44
CA TYR A 515 8.01 -0.43 -7.86
C TYR A 515 9.18 -0.57 -8.85
N GLY A 516 9.88 -1.71 -8.81
CA GLY A 516 11.02 -2.02 -9.68
C GLY A 516 12.39 -1.67 -9.08
N LEU A 517 12.47 -0.60 -8.30
CA LEU A 517 13.71 -0.08 -7.73
C LEU A 517 14.47 -1.12 -6.92
N GLY A 518 13.79 -1.81 -5.99
CA GLY A 518 14.44 -2.77 -5.10
C GLY A 518 15.14 -3.91 -5.84
N GLN A 519 14.67 -4.27 -7.04
CA GLN A 519 15.28 -5.30 -7.87
C GLN A 519 16.59 -4.85 -8.53
N VAL A 520 16.61 -3.64 -9.10
CA VAL A 520 17.79 -3.08 -9.78
C VAL A 520 18.81 -2.55 -8.77
N ILE A 521 18.37 -1.91 -7.68
CA ILE A 521 19.24 -1.49 -6.57
C ILE A 521 19.99 -2.69 -6.00
N PHE A 522 19.32 -3.83 -5.80
CA PHE A 522 19.99 -5.04 -5.31
C PHE A 522 21.19 -5.42 -6.19
N ALA A 523 21.04 -5.36 -7.51
CA ALA A 523 22.09 -5.69 -8.46
C ALA A 523 23.20 -4.62 -8.48
N ILE A 524 22.84 -3.33 -8.57
CA ILE A 524 23.80 -2.22 -8.60
C ILE A 524 24.60 -2.15 -7.28
N GLU A 525 23.93 -2.24 -6.14
CA GLU A 525 24.60 -2.19 -4.83
C GLU A 525 25.49 -3.41 -4.59
N SER A 526 25.11 -4.58 -5.11
CA SER A 526 25.98 -5.76 -5.10
C SER A 526 27.23 -5.54 -5.95
N ALA A 527 27.08 -4.98 -7.15
CA ALA A 527 28.20 -4.66 -8.04
C ALA A 527 29.12 -3.58 -7.44
N MET A 528 28.56 -2.57 -6.77
CA MET A 528 29.31 -1.55 -6.04
C MET A 528 30.19 -2.17 -4.94
N ASP A 529 29.67 -3.14 -4.21
CA ASP A 529 30.43 -3.87 -3.19
C ASP A 529 31.55 -4.75 -3.79
N GLU A 530 31.32 -5.40 -4.93
CA GLU A 530 32.37 -6.13 -5.66
C GLU A 530 33.46 -5.19 -6.20
N LEU A 531 33.07 -4.01 -6.70
CA LEU A 531 33.99 -2.99 -7.16
C LEU A 531 34.84 -2.45 -6.01
N ALA A 532 34.23 -2.17 -4.85
CA ALA A 532 34.94 -1.74 -3.65
C ALA A 532 35.99 -2.78 -3.21
N ARG A 533 35.66 -4.08 -3.24
CA ARG A 533 36.61 -5.15 -2.94
C ARG A 533 37.75 -5.23 -3.94
N THR A 534 37.44 -5.06 -5.22
CA THR A 534 38.45 -5.07 -6.31
C THR A 534 39.45 -3.93 -6.15
N LEU A 535 38.97 -2.75 -5.76
CA LEU A 535 39.81 -1.57 -5.48
C LEU A 535 40.49 -1.61 -4.10
N GLY A 536 40.08 -2.51 -3.20
CA GLY A 536 40.49 -2.48 -1.79
C GLY A 536 40.00 -1.23 -1.05
N MET A 537 38.85 -0.67 -1.46
CA MET A 537 38.26 0.55 -0.91
C MET A 537 37.13 0.22 0.10
N ASP A 538 36.94 1.08 1.09
CA ASP A 538 35.77 0.99 1.97
C ASP A 538 34.47 1.21 1.16
N PRO A 539 33.43 0.37 1.34
CA PRO A 539 32.21 0.44 0.54
C PRO A 539 31.38 1.72 0.77
N PHE A 540 31.50 2.38 1.94
CA PHE A 540 30.87 3.68 2.16
C PHE A 540 31.63 4.78 1.42
N GLU A 541 32.96 4.76 1.47
CA GLU A 541 33.80 5.74 0.75
C GLU A 541 33.60 5.68 -0.77
N LEU A 542 33.48 4.47 -1.35
CA LEU A 542 33.20 4.33 -2.77
C LEU A 542 31.86 4.99 -3.15
N ARG A 543 30.83 4.83 -2.32
CA ARG A 543 29.52 5.45 -2.55
C ARG A 543 29.57 6.96 -2.38
N ARG A 544 30.17 7.48 -1.29
CA ARG A 544 30.34 8.94 -1.07
C ARG A 544 31.00 9.63 -2.27
N ARG A 545 31.98 8.97 -2.89
CA ARG A 545 32.67 9.51 -4.07
C ARG A 545 31.78 9.63 -5.30
N ASN A 546 30.75 8.80 -5.43
CA ASN A 546 30.03 8.62 -6.69
C ASN A 546 28.55 8.94 -6.62
N VAL A 547 27.94 9.13 -5.45
CA VAL A 547 26.53 9.55 -5.39
C VAL A 547 26.38 10.99 -5.92
N VAL A 548 25.18 11.31 -6.42
CA VAL A 548 24.78 12.67 -6.78
C VAL A 548 24.64 13.54 -5.53
N VAL A 549 25.00 14.81 -5.65
CA VAL A 549 24.86 15.85 -4.61
C VAL A 549 24.06 17.04 -5.14
N PRO A 550 23.51 17.93 -4.28
CA PRO A 550 22.77 19.09 -4.75
C PRO A 550 23.56 19.94 -5.75
N GLY A 551 22.98 20.15 -6.93
CA GLY A 551 23.62 20.84 -8.05
C GLY A 551 24.05 19.90 -9.19
N ASP A 552 24.10 18.59 -8.94
CA ASP A 552 24.22 17.59 -10.00
C ASP A 552 22.87 17.34 -10.69
N ASP A 553 22.92 16.92 -11.95
CA ASP A 553 21.76 16.41 -12.66
C ASP A 553 21.53 14.92 -12.32
N MET A 554 20.26 14.53 -12.11
CA MET A 554 19.87 13.12 -11.93
C MET A 554 19.75 12.42 -13.31
N VAL A 555 20.88 12.12 -13.93
CA VAL A 555 20.94 11.61 -15.32
C VAL A 555 20.88 10.07 -15.38
N VAL A 556 20.02 9.53 -16.25
CA VAL A 556 20.00 8.10 -16.61
C VAL A 556 20.87 7.85 -17.85
N VAL A 557 20.36 8.18 -19.03
CA VAL A 557 21.07 8.07 -20.34
C VAL A 557 20.90 9.29 -21.23
N GLU A 558 20.02 10.23 -20.85
CA GLU A 558 19.79 11.49 -21.57
C GLU A 558 19.91 12.67 -20.60
N PRO A 559 20.84 13.62 -20.84
CA PRO A 559 20.92 14.84 -20.06
C PRO A 559 19.65 15.69 -20.22
N HIS A 560 19.14 16.24 -19.11
CA HIS A 560 17.97 17.13 -19.05
C HIS A 560 16.62 16.54 -19.51
N ALA A 561 16.46 15.21 -19.52
CA ALA A 561 15.21 14.54 -19.89
C ALA A 561 14.06 14.80 -18.89
N GLU A 562 14.36 15.05 -17.61
CA GLU A 562 13.37 15.32 -16.56
C GLU A 562 13.57 16.73 -15.98
N THR A 563 12.65 17.64 -16.30
CA THR A 563 12.72 19.03 -15.82
C THR A 563 11.93 19.27 -14.52
N ASP A 564 11.16 18.28 -14.05
CA ASP A 564 10.25 18.42 -12.91
C ASP A 564 10.65 17.60 -11.67
N LEU A 565 11.74 16.83 -11.71
CA LEU A 565 12.29 16.07 -10.59
C LEU A 565 13.42 16.85 -9.90
N LEU A 566 13.25 17.15 -8.62
CA LEU A 566 14.16 18.02 -7.87
C LEU A 566 14.63 17.39 -6.55
N TYR A 567 15.71 17.92 -5.99
CA TYR A 567 16.04 17.68 -4.58
C TYR A 567 15.08 18.49 -3.69
N GLY A 568 14.08 17.82 -3.10
CA GLY A 568 13.18 18.44 -2.11
C GLY A 568 13.87 18.63 -0.76
N SER A 569 14.72 17.67 -0.41
CA SER A 569 15.70 17.70 0.67
C SER A 569 16.95 16.93 0.22
N TYR A 570 18.06 17.10 0.93
CA TYR A 570 19.24 16.27 0.70
C TYR A 570 19.92 15.92 2.02
N GLY A 571 19.88 14.63 2.35
CA GLY A 571 20.45 14.05 3.56
C GLY A 571 21.22 12.75 3.33
N LEU A 572 21.56 12.41 2.08
CA LEU A 572 22.18 11.11 1.75
C LEU A 572 23.55 10.93 2.42
N ASP A 573 24.39 11.96 2.42
CA ASP A 573 25.72 11.91 3.06
C ASP A 573 25.60 11.67 4.57
N GLN A 574 24.66 12.36 5.23
CA GLN A 574 24.35 12.17 6.64
C GLN A 574 23.79 10.78 6.90
N CYS A 575 22.98 10.23 6.01
CA CYS A 575 22.49 8.85 6.12
C CYS A 575 23.64 7.84 6.05
N LEU A 576 24.60 8.02 5.15
CA LEU A 576 25.81 7.19 5.07
C LEU A 576 26.61 7.24 6.39
N ASP A 577 26.82 8.45 6.93
CA ASP A 577 27.56 8.65 8.19
C ASP A 577 26.86 8.02 9.40
N LEU A 578 25.53 8.20 9.51
CA LEU A 578 24.73 7.63 10.59
C LEU A 578 24.77 6.11 10.57
N VAL A 579 24.63 5.50 9.39
CA VAL A 579 24.66 4.03 9.25
C VAL A 579 26.07 3.49 9.52
N GLN A 580 27.11 4.08 8.95
CA GLN A 580 28.49 3.65 9.17
C GLN A 580 28.87 3.75 10.65
N GLY A 581 28.54 4.86 11.31
CA GLY A 581 28.79 5.08 12.73
C GLY A 581 28.07 4.08 13.62
N ALA A 582 26.79 3.80 13.35
CA ALA A 582 26.00 2.85 14.13
C ALA A 582 26.48 1.39 13.98
N LEU A 583 26.96 1.01 12.79
CA LEU A 583 27.56 -0.32 12.57
C LEU A 583 28.93 -0.45 13.25
N ALA A 584 29.74 0.61 13.23
CA ALA A 584 31.05 0.64 13.89
C ALA A 584 30.94 0.60 15.43
N GLY A 585 29.89 1.22 15.98
CA GLY A 585 29.59 1.22 17.42
C GLY A 585 29.07 -0.10 17.98
N PHE A 586 28.78 -1.10 17.14
CA PHE A 586 28.26 -2.38 17.60
C PHE A 586 29.34 -3.18 18.34
N PRO A 587 29.06 -3.73 19.53
CA PRO A 587 30.05 -4.49 20.30
C PRO A 587 30.68 -5.63 19.49
N SER A 588 32.00 -5.81 19.60
CA SER A 588 32.71 -6.88 18.90
C SER A 588 32.18 -8.27 19.29
N ALA A 589 32.30 -9.22 18.35
CA ALA A 589 31.96 -10.62 18.58
C ALA A 589 32.79 -11.16 19.76
N GLY A 590 32.15 -11.32 20.92
CA GLY A 590 32.81 -11.62 22.20
C GLY A 590 32.26 -10.84 23.40
N SER A 591 31.45 -9.79 23.18
CA SER A 591 30.76 -9.09 24.27
C SER A 591 29.51 -9.85 24.75
N SER A 592 29.18 -9.75 26.05
CA SER A 592 28.00 -10.40 26.63
C SER A 592 26.67 -9.96 25.99
N ALA A 593 26.62 -8.75 25.39
CA ALA A 593 25.43 -8.21 24.73
C ALA A 593 25.11 -8.88 23.38
N VAL A 594 26.12 -9.41 22.66
CA VAL A 594 25.90 -10.20 21.44
C VAL A 594 25.54 -11.66 21.80
N SER A 595 26.04 -12.14 22.95
CA SER A 595 25.75 -13.50 23.45
C SER A 595 24.33 -13.69 23.99
N SER A 596 23.56 -12.61 24.23
CA SER A 596 22.15 -12.69 24.64
C SER A 596 21.20 -12.68 23.45
N ALA A 597 21.57 -12.03 22.34
CA ALA A 597 20.80 -12.04 21.08
C ALA A 597 20.98 -13.37 20.31
N VAL A 598 22.14 -14.02 20.47
CA VAL A 598 22.38 -15.39 20.01
C VAL A 598 22.22 -16.29 21.23
N SER A 599 21.03 -16.85 21.45
CA SER A 599 20.83 -17.82 22.54
C SER A 599 21.79 -18.99 22.31
N SER A 600 22.70 -19.20 23.26
CA SER A 600 23.93 -20.03 23.24
C SER A 600 25.17 -19.38 22.60
N ALA A 601 26.34 -19.60 23.23
CA ALA A 601 27.64 -19.08 22.83
C ALA A 601 27.85 -19.14 21.30
N PRO A 602 28.56 -18.18 20.66
CA PRO A 602 28.77 -18.21 19.23
C PRO A 602 29.47 -19.52 18.87
N ASP A 603 28.68 -20.45 18.35
CA ASP A 603 29.19 -21.71 17.82
C ASP A 603 30.21 -21.33 16.73
N PRO A 604 31.44 -21.88 16.78
CA PRO A 604 32.49 -21.57 15.80
C PRO A 604 32.06 -21.77 14.34
N GLU A 605 30.93 -22.44 14.10
CA GLU A 605 30.29 -22.57 12.80
C GLU A 605 29.73 -21.25 12.24
N TRP A 606 29.30 -20.29 13.07
CA TRP A 606 28.69 -19.05 12.57
C TRP A 606 29.74 -18.07 12.01
N ARG A 607 29.45 -17.51 10.83
CA ARG A 607 30.21 -16.44 10.19
C ARG A 607 29.48 -15.13 10.32
N PHE A 608 30.23 -14.05 10.56
CA PHE A 608 29.66 -12.71 10.75
C PHE A 608 29.99 -11.82 9.56
N GLY A 609 29.02 -11.05 9.10
CA GLY A 609 29.18 -10.11 8.01
C GLY A 609 28.49 -8.78 8.31
N THR A 610 29.00 -7.72 7.71
CA THR A 610 28.37 -6.40 7.68
C THR A 610 28.23 -5.99 6.22
N GLY A 611 27.08 -5.43 5.86
CA GLY A 611 26.80 -4.93 4.52
C GLY A 611 25.92 -3.69 4.56
N MET A 612 25.94 -2.91 3.49
CA MET A 612 25.13 -1.71 3.35
C MET A 612 24.60 -1.56 1.92
N ALA A 613 23.51 -0.83 1.77
CA ALA A 613 22.96 -0.43 0.49
C ALA A 613 22.29 0.94 0.62
N LEU A 614 22.31 1.73 -0.45
CA LEU A 614 21.55 2.97 -0.54
C LEU A 614 20.43 2.87 -1.58
N ALA A 615 19.41 3.71 -1.46
CA ALA A 615 18.47 3.96 -2.53
C ALA A 615 18.08 5.43 -2.64
N MET A 616 17.58 5.76 -3.83
CA MET A 616 16.87 6.99 -4.15
C MET A 616 15.51 6.60 -4.73
N ILE A 617 14.47 7.36 -4.39
CA ILE A 617 13.14 7.19 -4.95
C ILE A 617 12.50 8.54 -5.22
N ALA A 618 11.88 8.70 -6.39
CA ALA A 618 11.07 9.87 -6.68
C ALA A 618 9.73 9.81 -5.95
N SER A 619 9.25 10.96 -5.48
CA SER A 619 7.86 11.14 -5.11
C SER A 619 7.07 11.20 -6.41
N LEU A 620 6.24 10.18 -6.65
CA LEU A 620 5.33 10.05 -7.80
C LEU A 620 6.00 9.66 -9.13
N PRO A 621 5.32 8.84 -9.94
CA PRO A 621 5.52 8.75 -11.38
C PRO A 621 5.44 10.12 -12.08
N PRO A 622 6.13 10.28 -13.24
CA PRO A 622 5.99 11.48 -14.08
C PRO A 622 4.56 11.59 -14.65
N ARG A 623 4.25 12.76 -15.23
CA ARG A 623 2.97 13.07 -15.90
C ARG A 623 1.76 13.25 -14.97
N GLY A 624 2.02 13.51 -13.68
CA GLY A 624 1.07 14.09 -12.74
C GLY A 624 0.21 13.08 -11.98
N HIS A 625 -0.18 13.48 -10.77
CA HIS A 625 -1.12 12.80 -9.87
C HIS A 625 -2.01 13.87 -9.24
N TYR A 626 -3.31 13.69 -9.26
CA TYR A 626 -4.25 14.75 -8.87
C TYR A 626 -5.00 14.39 -7.60
N ALA A 627 -5.20 15.39 -6.74
CA ALA A 627 -6.18 15.30 -5.65
C ALA A 627 -6.91 16.62 -5.50
N ASP A 628 -8.24 16.52 -5.35
CA ASP A 628 -9.09 17.59 -4.86
C ASP A 628 -9.39 17.35 -3.37
N ALA A 629 -9.43 18.42 -2.59
CA ALA A 629 -9.76 18.37 -1.17
C ALA A 629 -10.69 19.52 -0.77
N THR A 630 -11.47 19.31 0.28
CA THR A 630 -12.35 20.34 0.86
C THR A 630 -12.15 20.47 2.37
N VAL A 631 -12.33 21.68 2.89
CA VAL A 631 -12.36 21.95 4.33
C VAL A 631 -13.53 22.88 4.63
N THR A 632 -14.34 22.54 5.63
CA THR A 632 -15.54 23.28 6.03
C THR A 632 -15.53 23.56 7.53
N LEU A 633 -15.85 24.81 7.91
CA LEU A 633 -16.12 25.17 9.30
C LEU A 633 -17.56 24.77 9.68
N LEU A 634 -17.71 24.02 10.78
CA LEU A 634 -19.01 23.63 11.32
C LEU A 634 -19.47 24.62 12.40
N ALA A 635 -20.78 24.64 12.67
CA ALA A 635 -21.37 25.48 13.72
C ALA A 635 -20.81 25.19 15.13
N SER A 636 -20.37 23.95 15.39
CA SER A 636 -19.68 23.59 16.64
C SER A 636 -18.30 24.23 16.80
N GLY A 637 -17.75 24.84 15.73
CA GLY A 637 -16.36 25.25 15.64
C GLY A 637 -15.38 24.11 15.31
N ASP A 638 -15.89 22.91 15.01
CA ASP A 638 -15.08 21.83 14.44
C ASP A 638 -14.89 22.04 12.94
N PHE A 639 -13.96 21.29 12.35
CA PHE A 639 -13.73 21.29 10.91
C PHE A 639 -14.08 19.93 10.31
N GLU A 640 -14.77 19.93 9.18
CA GLU A 640 -14.95 18.72 8.36
C GLU A 640 -14.04 18.81 7.14
N ILE A 641 -13.31 17.73 6.85
CA ILE A 641 -12.46 17.59 5.68
C ILE A 641 -13.00 16.52 4.73
N GLY A 642 -12.92 16.79 3.44
CA GLY A 642 -13.18 15.82 2.37
C GLY A 642 -11.90 15.52 1.60
N VAL A 643 -11.53 14.25 1.47
CA VAL A 643 -10.33 13.80 0.74
C VAL A 643 -10.54 12.44 0.09
N GLY A 644 -10.11 12.21 -1.16
CA GLY A 644 -10.37 10.94 -1.83
C GLY A 644 -9.44 9.79 -1.43
N THR A 645 -8.27 10.12 -0.88
CA THR A 645 -7.21 9.17 -0.49
C THR A 645 -7.70 8.06 0.46
N VAL A 646 -7.19 6.84 0.23
CA VAL A 646 -7.50 5.63 1.02
C VAL A 646 -6.58 5.49 2.23
N GLU A 647 -7.12 5.09 3.38
CA GLU A 647 -6.34 4.68 4.56
C GLU A 647 -6.23 3.16 4.64
N PHE A 648 -5.03 2.67 4.35
CA PHE A 648 -4.70 1.24 4.35
C PHE A 648 -3.54 0.88 5.29
N GLY A 649 -3.19 1.79 6.20
CA GLY A 649 -2.08 1.66 7.15
C GLY A 649 -0.89 2.58 6.88
N SER A 650 -0.93 3.41 5.85
CA SER A 650 0.09 4.43 5.57
C SER A 650 0.10 5.54 6.63
N GLY A 651 -1.01 5.76 7.33
CA GLY A 651 -1.16 6.82 8.33
C GLY A 651 -1.60 8.17 7.77
N THR A 652 -2.00 8.22 6.49
CA THR A 652 -2.40 9.46 5.79
C THR A 652 -3.57 10.16 6.48
N THR A 653 -4.54 9.44 7.04
CA THR A 653 -5.67 10.04 7.76
C THR A 653 -5.19 10.87 8.96
N THR A 654 -4.20 10.38 9.71
CA THR A 654 -3.62 11.11 10.84
C THR A 654 -2.89 12.36 10.36
N VAL A 655 -2.06 12.22 9.32
CA VAL A 655 -1.30 13.33 8.76
C VAL A 655 -2.21 14.42 8.19
N HIS A 656 -3.28 14.04 7.49
CA HIS A 656 -4.27 14.98 6.96
C HIS A 656 -4.94 15.78 8.07
N ALA A 657 -5.32 15.13 9.18
CA ALA A 657 -5.83 15.83 10.35
C ALA A 657 -4.79 16.79 10.97
N GLN A 658 -3.52 16.39 11.05
CA GLN A 658 -2.43 17.23 11.57
C GLN A 658 -2.22 18.48 10.71
N LEU A 659 -2.21 18.34 9.38
CA LEU A 659 -2.05 19.46 8.46
C LEU A 659 -3.15 20.51 8.65
N VAL A 660 -4.41 20.06 8.71
CA VAL A 660 -5.56 20.96 8.89
C VAL A 660 -5.57 21.57 10.29
N ALA A 661 -5.28 20.78 11.33
CA ALA A 661 -5.21 21.26 12.70
C ALA A 661 -4.14 22.36 12.86
N SER A 662 -2.98 22.15 12.26
CA SER A 662 -1.90 23.13 12.24
C SER A 662 -2.24 24.39 11.45
N ALA A 663 -2.82 24.25 10.25
CA ALA A 663 -3.18 25.41 9.42
C ALA A 663 -4.28 26.28 10.03
N LEU A 664 -5.22 25.70 10.79
CA LEU A 664 -6.40 26.38 11.32
C LEU A 664 -6.33 26.65 12.84
N GLY A 665 -5.15 26.48 13.45
CA GLY A 665 -4.95 26.77 14.87
C GLY A 665 -5.88 25.98 15.80
N THR A 666 -6.13 24.71 15.48
CA THR A 666 -7.03 23.81 16.24
C THR A 666 -6.31 22.51 16.64
N THR A 667 -7.04 21.56 17.21
CA THR A 667 -6.54 20.23 17.59
C THR A 667 -7.09 19.14 16.67
N VAL A 668 -6.38 18.02 16.56
CA VAL A 668 -6.74 16.92 15.65
C VAL A 668 -8.09 16.25 15.97
N ASP A 669 -8.50 16.27 17.24
CA ASP A 669 -9.80 15.74 17.70
C ASP A 669 -10.99 16.60 17.25
N ARG A 670 -10.74 17.85 16.82
CA ARG A 670 -11.74 18.76 16.24
C ARG A 670 -11.80 18.70 14.71
N VAL A 671 -11.10 17.75 14.10
CA VAL A 671 -11.12 17.51 12.64
C VAL A 671 -11.88 16.22 12.35
N ARG A 672 -13.02 16.35 11.69
CA ARG A 672 -13.85 15.24 11.19
C ARG A 672 -13.48 14.92 9.75
N ILE A 673 -13.33 13.64 9.43
CA ILE A 673 -12.76 13.22 8.15
C ILE A 673 -13.79 12.41 7.37
N ARG A 674 -14.12 12.87 6.17
CA ARG A 674 -14.82 12.10 5.14
C ARG A 674 -13.80 11.73 4.08
N GLN A 675 -13.64 10.44 3.79
CA GLN A 675 -12.60 10.00 2.88
C GLN A 675 -12.91 8.72 2.10
N SER A 676 -12.04 8.41 1.14
CA SER A 676 -11.97 7.09 0.48
C SER A 676 -13.25 6.71 -0.29
N ASP A 677 -13.93 7.69 -0.85
CA ASP A 677 -15.24 7.55 -1.49
C ASP A 677 -15.35 8.51 -2.67
N THR A 678 -15.80 8.00 -3.82
CA THR A 678 -15.96 8.76 -5.07
C THR A 678 -16.99 9.88 -5.00
N ASP A 679 -17.82 9.92 -3.96
CA ASP A 679 -18.82 10.98 -3.75
C ASP A 679 -18.35 12.10 -2.80
N VAL A 680 -17.17 11.95 -2.19
CA VAL A 680 -16.70 12.89 -1.15
C VAL A 680 -15.99 14.11 -1.74
N VAL A 681 -15.18 13.92 -2.78
CA VAL A 681 -14.52 14.99 -3.54
C VAL A 681 -14.65 14.74 -5.03
N LYS A 682 -14.24 15.71 -5.83
CA LYS A 682 -14.30 15.62 -7.29
C LYS A 682 -13.42 14.49 -7.82
N TYR A 683 -12.17 14.41 -7.37
CA TYR A 683 -11.22 13.43 -7.87
C TYR A 683 -10.03 13.23 -6.91
N ASP A 684 -9.49 12.01 -6.88
CA ASP A 684 -8.22 11.66 -6.25
C ASP A 684 -7.64 10.46 -7.01
N THR A 685 -6.41 10.58 -7.48
CA THR A 685 -5.69 9.49 -8.17
C THR A 685 -5.58 8.23 -7.30
N GLY A 686 -5.50 8.40 -5.98
CA GLY A 686 -5.40 7.35 -4.99
C GLY A 686 -4.00 7.21 -4.39
N ALA A 687 -3.87 6.22 -3.52
CA ALA A 687 -2.77 6.18 -2.57
C ALA A 687 -1.64 5.22 -2.98
N PHE A 688 -0.91 5.59 -4.03
CA PHE A 688 0.29 4.88 -4.54
C PHE A 688 1.38 5.89 -4.98
N GLY A 689 2.57 5.40 -5.35
CA GLY A 689 3.69 6.28 -5.74
C GLY A 689 4.13 7.28 -4.66
N SER A 690 3.84 6.98 -3.38
CA SER A 690 4.02 7.90 -2.24
C SER A 690 3.18 9.19 -2.32
N ALA A 691 2.03 9.17 -3.01
CA ALA A 691 1.20 10.34 -3.26
C ALA A 691 0.39 10.88 -2.08
N GLY A 692 0.02 10.04 -1.11
CA GLY A 692 -1.00 10.39 -0.12
C GLY A 692 -0.70 11.64 0.72
N VAL A 693 0.59 11.90 1.01
CA VAL A 693 1.01 13.13 1.71
C VAL A 693 1.35 14.25 0.72
N VAL A 694 2.07 13.93 -0.36
CA VAL A 694 2.62 14.92 -1.29
C VAL A 694 1.56 15.55 -2.19
N VAL A 695 0.51 14.80 -2.57
CA VAL A 695 -0.56 15.27 -3.46
C VAL A 695 -1.78 15.65 -2.64
N ALA A 696 -2.44 14.67 -2.01
CA ALA A 696 -3.66 14.93 -1.25
C ALA A 696 -3.41 15.78 0.00
N GLY A 697 -2.29 15.58 0.69
CA GLY A 697 -1.90 16.44 1.82
C GLY A 697 -1.69 17.90 1.41
N LYS A 698 -1.02 18.17 0.28
CA LYS A 698 -0.86 19.53 -0.24
C LYS A 698 -2.17 20.15 -0.73
N ALA A 699 -3.03 19.37 -1.41
CA ALA A 699 -4.36 19.82 -1.80
C ALA A 699 -5.20 20.22 -0.57
N LEU A 700 -5.12 19.43 0.51
CA LEU A 700 -5.82 19.70 1.75
C LEU A 700 -5.24 20.91 2.50
N LEU A 701 -3.91 21.07 2.53
CA LEU A 701 -3.26 22.26 3.09
C LEU A 701 -3.72 23.52 2.35
N ALA A 702 -3.73 23.50 1.02
CA ALA A 702 -4.21 24.62 0.22
C ALA A 702 -5.69 24.95 0.48
N ALA A 703 -6.53 23.93 0.71
CA ALA A 703 -7.93 24.13 1.10
C ALA A 703 -8.04 24.76 2.50
N ALA A 704 -7.22 24.30 3.46
CA ALA A 704 -7.21 24.83 4.83
C ALA A 704 -6.74 26.29 4.89
N GLU A 705 -5.68 26.65 4.16
CA GLU A 705 -5.16 28.02 4.09
C GLU A 705 -6.18 28.99 3.46
N LYS A 706 -6.89 28.55 2.41
CA LYS A 706 -8.00 29.32 1.82
C LYS A 706 -9.15 29.50 2.80
N LEU A 707 -9.52 28.44 3.55
CA LEU A 707 -10.56 28.57 4.58
C LEU A 707 -10.13 29.55 5.67
N ARG A 708 -8.87 29.49 6.11
CA ARG A 708 -8.29 30.43 7.07
C ARG A 708 -8.48 31.88 6.59
N ALA A 709 -8.15 32.17 5.33
CA ALA A 709 -8.33 33.49 4.74
C ALA A 709 -9.80 33.94 4.71
N LEU A 710 -10.73 33.04 4.32
CA LEU A 710 -12.17 33.34 4.32
C LEU A 710 -12.71 33.62 5.73
N MET A 711 -12.23 32.89 6.75
CA MET A 711 -12.60 33.13 8.15
C MET A 711 -12.14 34.52 8.61
N LEU A 712 -10.90 34.91 8.29
CA LEU A 712 -10.37 36.23 8.61
C LEU A 712 -11.15 37.34 7.91
N GLU A 713 -11.41 37.21 6.61
CA GLU A 713 -12.22 38.16 5.83
C GLU A 713 -13.62 38.35 6.42
N ARG A 714 -14.25 37.24 6.81
CA ARG A 714 -15.57 37.24 7.45
C ARG A 714 -15.53 37.95 8.80
N ALA A 715 -14.52 37.67 9.63
CA ALA A 715 -14.34 38.34 10.92
C ALA A 715 -14.14 39.85 10.76
N TYR A 716 -13.31 40.29 9.80
CA TYR A 716 -13.13 41.70 9.49
C TYR A 716 -14.43 42.39 9.07
N SER A 717 -15.24 41.72 8.24
CA SER A 717 -16.52 42.25 7.79
C SER A 717 -17.49 42.47 8.96
N LEU A 718 -17.62 41.48 9.83
CA LEU A 718 -18.45 41.55 11.05
C LEU A 718 -17.91 42.57 12.08
N GLY A 719 -16.59 42.79 12.08
CA GLY A 719 -15.93 43.82 12.88
C GLY A 719 -16.22 45.23 12.35
N ALA A 720 -16.09 45.44 11.04
CA ALA A 720 -16.36 46.72 10.37
C ALA A 720 -17.83 47.15 10.51
N ASP A 721 -18.78 46.20 10.45
CA ASP A 721 -20.20 46.43 10.67
C ASP A 721 -20.54 46.84 12.11
N SER A 722 -19.72 46.40 13.09
CA SER A 722 -19.92 46.75 14.50
C SER A 722 -19.36 48.12 14.91
N GLU A 723 -18.39 48.65 14.17
CA GLU A 723 -17.75 49.95 14.47
C GLU A 723 -18.07 51.08 13.46
N GLY A 724 -18.81 50.79 12.39
CA GLY A 724 -19.16 51.79 11.36
C GLY A 724 -17.96 52.33 10.58
N ARG A 725 -16.83 51.61 10.57
CA ARG A 725 -15.59 51.99 9.87
C ARG A 725 -15.34 51.03 8.71
N GLY A 726 -15.70 51.46 7.50
CA GLY A 726 -15.35 50.76 6.27
C GLY A 726 -13.85 50.88 5.97
N GLY A 727 -13.13 49.76 6.06
CA GLY A 727 -11.72 49.66 5.70
C GLY A 727 -11.26 48.21 5.71
N GLY A 728 -11.61 47.44 4.67
CA GLY A 728 -11.10 46.08 4.50
C GLY A 728 -9.62 46.07 4.09
N PRO A 729 -8.87 45.01 4.37
CA PRO A 729 -7.51 44.86 3.84
C PRO A 729 -7.58 44.58 2.34
N ALA A 730 -7.12 45.54 1.53
CA ALA A 730 -6.89 45.34 0.11
C ALA A 730 -5.60 44.54 -0.09
N GLY A 731 -5.72 43.33 -0.63
CA GLY A 731 -4.60 42.58 -1.22
C GLY A 731 -4.03 41.45 -0.37
N LEU A 732 -4.72 40.31 -0.34
CA LEU A 732 -4.15 39.02 0.05
C LEU A 732 -4.60 37.91 -0.92
N ILE A 733 -4.42 38.14 -2.22
CA ILE A 733 -4.34 37.07 -3.21
C ILE A 733 -3.23 37.45 -4.18
N SER A 734 -2.02 36.93 -3.95
CA SER A 734 -1.00 36.81 -4.98
C SER A 734 -0.93 35.34 -5.39
N ASP A 735 -1.26 35.04 -6.64
CA ASP A 735 -1.18 33.71 -7.26
C ASP A 735 0.28 33.27 -7.53
N GLU A 736 1.21 33.53 -6.61
CA GLU A 736 2.61 33.08 -6.73
C GLU A 736 3.01 32.27 -5.50
N VAL A 737 3.19 30.96 -5.72
CA VAL A 737 3.81 30.03 -4.78
C VAL A 737 5.32 30.31 -4.78
N GLY A 738 5.80 31.08 -3.80
CA GLY A 738 7.24 31.28 -3.62
C GLY A 738 7.60 32.54 -2.84
N GLY A 739 7.69 32.44 -1.51
CA GLY A 739 8.25 33.50 -0.67
C GLY A 739 8.17 33.14 0.81
N GLY A 740 9.32 33.12 1.50
CA GLY A 740 9.43 32.79 2.92
C GLY A 740 8.72 33.77 3.87
N PRO A 741 8.60 33.41 5.17
CA PRO A 741 7.76 34.12 6.12
C PRO A 741 8.29 35.55 6.37
N THR A 742 7.50 36.55 5.99
CA THR A 742 7.65 37.90 6.50
C THR A 742 6.98 37.99 7.87
N ASP A 743 7.77 38.19 8.92
CA ASP A 743 7.32 38.55 10.26
C ASP A 743 6.58 39.90 10.25
N LEU A 744 5.27 39.84 10.05
CA LEU A 744 4.33 40.84 10.50
C LEU A 744 3.54 40.18 11.63
N VAL A 745 3.75 40.63 12.86
CA VAL A 745 2.89 40.25 13.99
C VAL A 745 1.51 40.85 13.73
N SER A 746 0.67 40.08 13.06
CA SER A 746 -0.73 40.42 12.84
C SER A 746 -1.49 40.10 14.14
N ASP A 747 -2.24 41.05 14.71
CA ASP A 747 -3.09 40.85 15.91
C ASP A 747 -4.27 39.87 15.69
N GLU A 748 -4.28 39.18 14.55
CA GLU A 748 -5.29 38.23 14.11
C GLU A 748 -4.83 36.78 14.33
N VAL A 749 -5.66 36.01 15.02
CA VAL A 749 -5.41 34.59 15.32
C VAL A 749 -6.64 33.79 14.98
N VAL A 750 -6.49 32.77 14.14
CA VAL A 750 -7.50 31.73 13.95
C VAL A 750 -7.24 30.66 15.01
N GLU A 751 -8.20 30.44 15.89
CA GLU A 751 -8.06 29.48 16.99
C GLU A 751 -9.40 28.82 17.33
N GLY A 752 -9.38 27.49 17.51
CA GLY A 752 -10.53 26.75 18.05
C GLY A 752 -11.85 26.92 17.28
N GLY A 753 -11.78 27.13 15.96
CA GLY A 753 -12.95 27.34 15.08
C GLY A 753 -13.46 28.78 15.02
N GLY A 754 -12.85 29.71 15.76
CA GLY A 754 -13.15 31.12 15.72
C GLY A 754 -11.99 31.95 15.18
N VAL A 755 -12.20 33.26 15.13
CA VAL A 755 -11.18 34.25 14.77
C VAL A 755 -11.11 35.31 15.85
N ARG A 756 -9.92 35.62 16.33
CA ARG A 756 -9.68 36.75 17.22
C ARG A 756 -8.99 37.87 16.47
N ILE A 757 -9.51 39.09 16.56
CA ILE A 757 -8.90 40.32 16.03
C ILE A 757 -8.82 41.31 17.19
N GLY A 758 -7.60 41.59 17.66
CA GLY A 758 -7.39 42.36 18.90
C GLY A 758 -8.03 41.65 20.10
N ASP A 759 -8.91 42.36 20.82
CA ASP A 759 -9.63 41.83 21.99
C ASP A 759 -10.97 41.12 21.64
N ARG A 760 -11.46 41.23 20.39
CA ARG A 760 -12.73 40.63 19.98
C ARG A 760 -12.52 39.24 19.41
N HIS A 761 -13.24 38.26 19.94
CA HIS A 761 -13.32 36.91 19.41
C HIS A 761 -14.65 36.68 18.70
N PHE A 762 -14.59 36.34 17.42
CA PHE A 762 -15.70 35.97 16.56
C PHE A 762 -15.83 34.44 16.58
N ALA A 763 -16.86 33.95 17.25
CA ALA A 763 -17.15 32.51 17.32
C ALA A 763 -17.62 31.96 15.96
N ALA A 764 -17.52 30.64 15.78
CA ALA A 764 -17.93 29.96 14.55
C ALA A 764 -19.37 30.31 14.10
N GLU A 765 -20.33 30.34 15.03
CA GLU A 765 -21.71 30.73 14.74
C GLU A 765 -21.83 32.15 14.18
N GLU A 766 -21.03 33.08 14.71
CA GLU A 766 -20.99 34.47 14.24
C GLU A 766 -20.41 34.54 12.82
N LEU A 767 -19.32 33.82 12.57
CA LEU A 767 -18.71 33.74 11.24
C LEU A 767 -19.66 33.14 10.20
N LEU A 768 -20.42 32.11 10.58
CA LEU A 768 -21.36 31.41 9.70
C LEU A 768 -22.69 32.17 9.48
N SER A 769 -22.94 33.25 10.23
CA SER A 769 -24.18 34.05 10.12
C SER A 769 -24.40 34.65 8.73
N ALA A 770 -23.33 34.93 7.98
CA ALA A 770 -23.38 35.44 6.61
C ALA A 770 -23.28 34.33 5.54
N GLY A 771 -23.40 33.06 5.93
CA GLY A 771 -23.39 31.90 5.03
C GLY A 771 -22.25 30.90 5.32
N PRO A 772 -22.29 29.71 4.69
CA PRO A 772 -21.32 28.64 4.94
C PRO A 772 -19.88 29.06 4.59
N LEU A 773 -18.92 28.49 5.33
CA LEU A 773 -17.49 28.68 5.10
C LEU A 773 -16.87 27.33 4.72
N THR A 774 -16.73 27.13 3.42
CA THR A 774 -16.11 25.96 2.80
C THR A 774 -15.09 26.43 1.78
N ALA A 775 -13.91 25.80 1.77
CA ALA A 775 -12.88 26.03 0.77
C ALA A 775 -12.48 24.72 0.10
N SER A 776 -11.93 24.83 -1.11
CA SER A 776 -11.39 23.71 -1.88
C SER A 776 -9.94 23.96 -2.31
N GLY A 777 -9.18 22.88 -2.40
CA GLY A 777 -7.79 22.86 -2.83
C GLY A 777 -7.54 21.74 -3.82
N ARG A 778 -6.51 21.92 -4.63
CA ARG A 778 -6.07 20.96 -5.64
C ARG A 778 -4.55 20.97 -5.74
N HIS A 779 -3.96 19.80 -5.98
CA HIS A 779 -2.54 19.65 -6.29
C HIS A 779 -2.38 18.59 -7.40
N ASP A 780 -1.35 18.72 -8.25
CA ASP A 780 -1.09 17.87 -9.42
C ASP A 780 0.20 17.03 -9.31
N GLY A 781 0.93 17.18 -8.21
CA GLY A 781 2.11 16.38 -7.89
C GLY A 781 3.42 17.00 -8.36
N THR A 782 3.39 18.17 -9.00
CA THR A 782 4.57 18.85 -9.53
C THR A 782 4.97 20.06 -8.66
N PRO A 783 6.28 20.36 -8.50
CA PRO A 783 7.42 19.53 -8.89
C PRO A 783 7.50 18.24 -8.05
N ARG A 784 8.01 17.18 -8.67
CA ARG A 784 8.36 15.92 -8.02
C ARG A 784 9.68 16.10 -7.26
N THR A 785 9.85 15.33 -6.19
CA THR A 785 11.04 15.41 -5.34
C THR A 785 11.59 14.03 -5.01
N VAL A 786 12.89 13.90 -4.75
CA VAL A 786 13.48 12.62 -4.32
C VAL A 786 13.60 12.47 -2.80
N ALA A 787 13.54 11.23 -2.33
CA ALA A 787 13.91 10.82 -0.98
C ALA A 787 15.05 9.80 -1.04
N PHE A 788 15.86 9.75 0.02
CA PHE A 788 17.02 8.87 0.11
C PHE A 788 16.95 7.98 1.34
N ASN A 789 17.50 6.78 1.24
CA ASN A 789 17.72 5.92 2.40
C ASN A 789 19.06 5.18 2.29
N VAL A 790 19.60 4.84 3.45
CA VAL A 790 20.77 3.97 3.60
C VAL A 790 20.42 2.92 4.64
N HIS A 791 20.57 1.65 4.27
CA HIS A 791 20.34 0.52 5.14
C HIS A 791 21.67 -0.19 5.40
N GLY A 792 21.89 -0.56 6.66
CA GLY A 792 23.07 -1.29 7.11
C GLY A 792 22.66 -2.48 7.95
N PHE A 793 23.24 -3.64 7.66
CA PHE A 793 22.95 -4.88 8.37
C PHE A 793 24.22 -5.51 8.91
N ARG A 794 24.11 -6.06 10.12
CA ARG A 794 25.04 -7.05 10.64
C ARG A 794 24.34 -8.37 10.75
N VAL A 795 24.92 -9.41 10.17
CA VAL A 795 24.33 -10.74 10.10
C VAL A 795 25.25 -11.81 10.67
N ALA A 796 24.65 -12.89 11.17
CA ALA A 796 25.32 -14.16 11.39
C ALA A 796 24.78 -15.17 10.37
N VAL A 797 25.67 -15.92 9.73
CA VAL A 797 25.34 -16.97 8.76
C VAL A 797 25.87 -18.29 9.30
N ASN A 798 25.03 -19.31 9.36
CA ASN A 798 25.46 -20.68 9.60
C ASN A 798 25.74 -21.34 8.23
N PRO A 799 27.00 -21.59 7.84
CA PRO A 799 27.33 -22.17 6.54
C PRO A 799 26.89 -23.63 6.38
N ALA A 800 26.64 -24.35 7.48
CA ALA A 800 26.19 -25.75 7.43
C ALA A 800 24.69 -25.85 7.13
N THR A 801 23.87 -24.91 7.60
CA THR A 801 22.41 -24.92 7.39
C THR A 801 21.92 -23.88 6.36
N GLY A 802 22.72 -22.87 6.06
CA GLY A 802 22.31 -21.69 5.30
C GLY A 802 21.47 -20.69 6.09
N GLU A 803 21.27 -20.90 7.40
CA GLU A 803 20.48 -20.00 8.25
C GLU A 803 21.18 -18.63 8.36
N VAL A 804 20.41 -17.56 8.16
CA VAL A 804 20.86 -16.17 8.33
C VAL A 804 20.07 -15.53 9.46
N ARG A 805 20.80 -14.92 10.41
CA ARG A 805 20.23 -14.15 11.51
C ARG A 805 20.64 -12.69 11.38
N ILE A 806 19.66 -11.80 11.45
CA ILE A 806 19.90 -10.36 11.54
C ILE A 806 20.25 -10.03 13.00
N LEU A 807 21.48 -9.59 13.24
CA LEU A 807 21.95 -9.19 14.57
C LEU A 807 21.72 -7.71 14.84
N GLN A 808 21.82 -6.90 13.79
CA GLN A 808 21.59 -5.47 13.82
C GLN A 808 21.02 -5.03 12.48
N SER A 809 19.99 -4.20 12.52
CA SER A 809 19.42 -3.49 11.37
C SER A 809 19.47 -2.01 11.69
N VAL A 810 20.19 -1.24 10.89
CA VAL A 810 20.29 0.23 10.99
C VAL A 810 19.73 0.82 9.70
N GLN A 811 18.85 1.80 9.84
CA GLN A 811 18.20 2.44 8.71
C GLN A 811 18.21 3.95 8.95
N ALA A 812 18.74 4.70 7.98
CA ALA A 812 18.70 6.15 7.96
C ALA A 812 17.97 6.60 6.70
N ALA A 813 17.10 7.60 6.82
CA ALA A 813 16.29 8.10 5.72
C ALA A 813 16.26 9.63 5.73
N ASP A 814 16.50 10.23 4.57
CA ASP A 814 16.11 11.59 4.28
C ASP A 814 14.69 11.60 3.74
N ALA A 815 13.75 11.90 4.63
CA ALA A 815 12.32 11.94 4.34
C ALA A 815 11.79 13.39 4.22
N GLY A 816 12.68 14.38 4.11
CA GLY A 816 12.32 15.80 4.15
C GLY A 816 11.63 16.19 5.45
N THR A 817 10.52 16.91 5.35
CA THR A 817 9.74 17.33 6.53
C THR A 817 8.90 16.17 7.07
N VAL A 818 9.27 15.69 8.25
CA VAL A 818 8.56 14.61 8.94
C VAL A 818 7.30 15.14 9.62
N LEU A 819 6.11 14.70 9.18
CA LEU A 819 4.83 15.15 9.74
C LEU A 819 4.40 14.37 10.99
N ASN A 820 4.74 13.08 11.06
CA ASN A 820 4.50 12.23 12.22
C ASN A 820 5.68 11.25 12.41
N PRO A 821 6.57 11.50 13.37
CA PRO A 821 7.80 10.71 13.54
C PRO A 821 7.56 9.21 13.80
N GLU A 822 6.58 8.86 14.62
CA GLU A 822 6.29 7.45 14.91
C GLU A 822 5.71 6.71 13.70
N GLN A 823 4.86 7.38 12.91
CA GLN A 823 4.35 6.78 11.67
C GLN A 823 5.45 6.59 10.61
N LEU A 824 6.32 7.60 10.41
CA LEU A 824 7.46 7.47 9.50
C LEU A 824 8.34 6.29 9.89
N ARG A 825 8.64 6.17 11.18
CA ARG A 825 9.44 5.09 11.74
C ARG A 825 8.77 3.74 11.51
N GLY A 826 7.46 3.62 11.74
CA GLY A 826 6.70 2.42 11.39
C GLY A 826 6.71 2.09 9.90
N GLN A 827 6.66 3.09 9.02
CA GLN A 827 6.75 2.88 7.57
C GLN A 827 8.13 2.33 7.15
N ILE A 828 9.20 2.80 7.79
CA ILE A 828 10.58 2.35 7.58
C ILE A 828 10.75 0.90 8.09
N GLU A 829 10.30 0.59 9.31
CA GLU A 829 10.41 -0.75 9.91
C GLU A 829 9.50 -1.79 9.26
N GLY A 830 8.39 -1.34 8.68
CA GLY A 830 7.45 -2.18 7.93
C GLY A 830 7.88 -2.51 6.51
N ALA A 831 8.86 -1.78 5.97
CA ALA A 831 9.45 -2.06 4.66
C ALA A 831 10.36 -3.29 4.75
#